data_AF-A0A5N6GY52-F1
#
_entry.id   AF-A0A5N6GY52-F1
#
_cell.length_a   1.000
_cell.length_b   1.000
_cell.length_c   1.000
_cell.angle_alpha   90.00
_cell.angle_beta   90.00
_cell.angle_gamma   90.00
#
_symmetry.space_group_name_H-M   'P 1'
#
loop_
_entity.id
_entity.type
_entity.pdbx_description
1 polymer ?
#
loop_
_entity_poly.entity_id
_entity_poly.type
_entity_poly.pdbx_seq_one_letter_code
_entity_poly.pdbx_strand_id
1 'polypeptide(L)'
;MTVGIDDLPEKYDDLPNKRQYWPAAAGSPEEGLGMLRILTPEIVADAARTQIQTGLRVCLNWDLEQLNPPGFGRKPFEHRIKWVAPGIAFDDEYHFNPQQSSQWDGLRHHSAPAPTPEDQARRVFYGGTTAEEIQDSNSPRIGIGYWAKKGIAGRGVLIDYLSWAEKKGITVNGLSQHVVPLDDVLAIARECNIEFQRGDIFFLRVGLTKTWSSLSDAQKQEYSQQTVPKHAGLEQSENVLRFMWDNHFAAVASDAVSFEVFPPLKPEFDLHHHMLAGWGLPIGEMFDLEELAETCKQLGRWTFFISSSPLNCANGLRVSSIMTWKTLALVLAVINLKNLPLVWHLRILHHLWWNIRRKPGDPHFPRGKALVTHTGKPTHPVFVPYAITSRTPILETDYNFHKSNSTYFSDLDISRTALVTRLYTPGLRVVSKELDVELGEAARREGKKPPAHKNMYVALGSVFCSFKREIKPFELYEIETKVIAWDQKWMYVLSFFLRPAKAGGKRTLFATAVSKYVVKKGRLTVPPERVLRASGFLSERPEGDVLVVPDSSVEGSGVGTPAGEGITATAGVDGALVREVLKVSESDILETKLEEEKKANAESWSAGDWTWEMIEEERRRGLEVVEGYINMDVKLHDEWER
;
A
#
# COMPACT_ATOMS: atom_id res chain seq x y z
N MET A 1 -16.72 -11.17 -44.65
CA MET A 1 -16.20 -10.15 -45.58
C MET A 1 -16.21 -8.85 -44.80
N THR A 2 -15.05 -8.28 -44.50
CA THR A 2 -14.95 -6.94 -43.90
C THR A 2 -15.47 -5.95 -44.92
N VAL A 3 -16.57 -5.26 -44.58
CA VAL A 3 -17.16 -4.19 -45.39
C VAL A 3 -16.08 -3.11 -45.52
N GLY A 4 -15.60 -2.89 -46.74
CA GLY A 4 -14.58 -1.89 -47.01
C GLY A 4 -15.12 -0.49 -46.76
N ILE A 5 -14.25 0.50 -46.70
CA ILE A 5 -14.69 1.88 -46.58
C ILE A 5 -15.52 2.35 -47.79
N ASP A 6 -15.26 1.75 -48.95
CA ASP A 6 -15.96 2.02 -50.19
C ASP A 6 -17.40 1.48 -50.19
N ASP A 7 -17.74 0.63 -49.22
CA ASP A 7 -19.07 0.00 -49.06
C ASP A 7 -19.94 0.71 -48.02
N LEU A 8 -19.65 1.98 -47.67
CA LEU A 8 -20.51 2.76 -46.78
C LEU A 8 -21.87 3.06 -47.45
N PRO A 9 -23.01 2.88 -46.75
CA PRO A 9 -24.32 3.30 -47.24
C PRO A 9 -24.29 4.74 -47.74
N GLU A 10 -24.72 4.95 -48.99
CA GLU A 10 -24.56 6.23 -49.67
C GLU A 10 -25.40 7.32 -49.00
N LYS A 11 -26.64 6.97 -48.62
CA LYS A 11 -27.58 7.88 -47.95
C LYS A 11 -27.94 7.38 -46.56
N TYR A 12 -28.38 8.30 -45.72
CA TYR A 12 -28.86 8.03 -44.36
C TYR A 12 -30.04 7.05 -44.35
N ASP A 13 -30.90 7.10 -45.36
CA ASP A 13 -32.02 6.15 -45.48
C ASP A 13 -31.58 4.73 -45.86
N ASP A 14 -30.36 4.57 -46.38
CA ASP A 14 -29.78 3.26 -46.71
C ASP A 14 -29.16 2.58 -45.47
N LEU A 15 -29.11 3.28 -44.33
CA LEU A 15 -28.59 2.72 -43.09
C LEU A 15 -29.49 1.58 -42.59
N PRO A 16 -28.93 0.37 -42.34
CA PRO A 16 -29.70 -0.73 -41.76
C PRO A 16 -30.22 -0.40 -40.36
N ASN A 17 -29.49 0.46 -39.65
CA ASN A 17 -29.93 1.05 -38.40
C ASN A 17 -29.48 2.52 -38.34
N LYS A 18 -30.45 3.43 -38.39
CA LYS A 18 -30.22 4.88 -38.38
C LYS A 18 -29.40 5.38 -37.19
N ARG A 19 -29.44 4.66 -36.05
CA ARG A 19 -28.73 5.02 -34.81
C ARG A 19 -27.32 4.45 -34.70
N GLN A 20 -27.00 3.38 -35.43
CA GLN A 20 -25.74 2.67 -35.25
C GLN A 20 -25.27 2.01 -36.55
N TYR A 21 -24.00 2.22 -36.88
CA TYR A 21 -23.36 1.58 -38.02
C TYR A 21 -21.88 1.30 -37.71
N TRP A 22 -21.57 0.02 -37.45
CA TRP A 22 -20.24 -0.44 -37.06
C TRP A 22 -19.70 -1.44 -38.10
N PRO A 23 -19.07 -0.97 -39.20
CA PRO A 23 -18.68 -1.84 -40.30
C PRO A 23 -17.37 -2.59 -40.05
N ALA A 24 -16.56 -2.13 -39.09
CA ALA A 24 -15.26 -2.70 -38.78
C ALA A 24 -15.36 -3.78 -37.69
N ALA A 25 -14.45 -4.76 -37.74
CA ALA A 25 -14.40 -5.82 -36.74
C ALA A 25 -13.90 -5.29 -35.38
N ALA A 26 -14.45 -5.83 -34.29
CA ALA A 26 -14.03 -5.48 -32.94
C ALA A 26 -12.51 -5.67 -32.73
N GLY A 27 -11.85 -4.66 -32.17
CA GLY A 27 -10.41 -4.61 -31.91
C GLY A 27 -9.52 -4.28 -33.12
N SER A 28 -10.11 -4.11 -34.32
CA SER A 28 -9.35 -3.76 -35.52
C SER A 28 -8.85 -2.31 -35.50
N PRO A 29 -7.74 -1.99 -36.20
CA PRO A 29 -7.33 -0.61 -36.45
C PRO A 29 -8.43 0.26 -37.07
N GLU A 30 -9.24 -0.32 -37.95
CA GLU A 30 -10.34 0.35 -38.64
C GLU A 30 -11.49 0.71 -37.68
N GLU A 31 -11.80 -0.15 -36.70
CA GLU A 31 -12.74 0.19 -35.62
C GLU A 31 -12.20 1.35 -34.78
N GLY A 32 -10.91 1.31 -34.46
CA GLY A 32 -10.23 2.37 -33.71
C GLY A 32 -10.27 3.75 -34.39
N LEU A 33 -10.32 3.79 -35.73
CA LEU A 33 -10.40 5.04 -36.50
C LEU A 33 -11.83 5.61 -36.62
N GLY A 34 -12.88 4.81 -36.40
CA GLY A 34 -14.25 5.26 -36.64
C GLY A 34 -14.43 5.72 -38.09
N MET A 35 -14.98 6.92 -38.31
CA MET A 35 -15.15 7.54 -39.63
C MET A 35 -13.88 8.19 -40.20
N LEU A 36 -12.82 8.37 -39.41
CA LEU A 36 -11.54 8.90 -39.91
C LEU A 36 -10.89 8.00 -40.96
N ARG A 37 -11.33 6.73 -41.07
CA ARG A 37 -10.93 5.86 -42.17
C ARG A 37 -11.21 6.49 -43.55
N ILE A 38 -12.18 7.42 -43.66
CA ILE A 38 -12.56 8.11 -44.91
C ILE A 38 -11.43 8.97 -45.45
N LEU A 39 -10.50 9.37 -44.59
CA LEU A 39 -9.30 10.07 -44.98
C LEU A 39 -8.29 9.07 -45.57
N THR A 40 -8.60 8.54 -46.76
CA THR A 40 -7.70 7.68 -47.52
C THR A 40 -6.50 8.49 -48.03
N PRO A 41 -5.37 7.83 -48.37
CA PRO A 41 -4.21 8.53 -48.92
C PRO A 41 -4.55 9.43 -50.11
N GLU A 42 -5.49 9.01 -50.97
CA GLU A 42 -5.93 9.76 -52.15
C GLU A 42 -6.71 11.02 -51.77
N ILE A 43 -7.65 10.93 -50.82
CA ILE A 43 -8.44 12.07 -50.33
C ILE A 43 -7.52 13.08 -49.62
N VAL A 44 -6.59 12.61 -48.78
CA VAL A 44 -5.66 13.49 -48.07
C VAL A 44 -4.68 14.16 -49.05
N ALA A 45 -4.18 13.43 -50.04
CA ALA A 45 -3.31 13.99 -51.08
C ALA A 45 -4.03 15.03 -51.95
N ASP A 46 -5.30 14.78 -52.31
CA ASP A 46 -6.10 15.76 -53.04
C ASP A 46 -6.35 17.02 -52.21
N ALA A 47 -6.73 16.88 -50.94
CA ALA A 47 -6.91 18.01 -50.03
C ALA A 47 -5.62 18.85 -49.92
N ALA A 48 -4.47 18.21 -49.75
CA ALA A 48 -3.19 18.91 -49.68
C ALA A 48 -2.89 19.66 -51.00
N ARG A 49 -3.05 19.00 -52.14
CA ARG A 49 -2.79 19.56 -53.47
C ARG A 49 -3.72 20.73 -53.82
N THR A 50 -5.00 20.63 -53.46
CA THR A 50 -6.03 21.60 -53.87
C THR A 50 -6.15 22.75 -52.89
N GLN A 51 -5.91 22.53 -51.59
CA GLN A 51 -6.16 23.57 -50.59
C GLN A 51 -4.92 24.39 -50.19
N ILE A 52 -3.72 23.81 -50.20
CA ILE A 52 -2.46 24.49 -49.83
C ILE A 52 -1.94 25.33 -51.02
N GLN A 53 -2.50 26.53 -51.17
CA GLN A 53 -2.16 27.44 -52.28
C GLN A 53 -1.33 28.66 -51.85
N THR A 54 -1.50 29.15 -50.61
CA THR A 54 -0.92 30.43 -50.15
C THR A 54 0.21 30.24 -49.14
N GLY A 55 0.26 29.08 -48.46
CA GLY A 55 1.18 28.85 -47.34
C GLY A 55 0.82 29.58 -46.04
N LEU A 56 -0.32 30.29 -46.00
CA LEU A 56 -0.85 30.89 -44.76
C LEU A 56 -1.20 29.78 -43.76
N ARG A 57 -0.94 30.04 -42.48
CA ARG A 57 -1.15 29.10 -41.38
C ARG A 57 -1.94 29.80 -40.30
N VAL A 58 -3.04 29.18 -39.87
CA VAL A 58 -3.91 29.67 -38.81
C VAL A 58 -3.95 28.60 -37.72
N CYS A 59 -3.70 28.99 -36.47
CA CYS A 59 -3.84 28.09 -35.33
C CYS A 59 -5.31 28.03 -34.92
N LEU A 60 -5.86 26.83 -34.81
CA LEU A 60 -7.24 26.63 -34.37
C LEU A 60 -7.35 26.15 -32.91
N ASN A 61 -6.22 26.01 -32.23
CA ASN A 61 -6.22 25.78 -30.79
C ASN A 61 -6.54 27.11 -30.10
N TRP A 62 -7.58 27.09 -29.30
CA TRP A 62 -7.84 28.09 -28.28
C TRP A 62 -6.81 27.98 -27.16
N ASP A 63 -6.69 29.04 -26.39
CA ASP A 63 -5.75 29.08 -25.27
C ASP A 63 -6.12 28.00 -24.23
N LEU A 64 -5.11 27.24 -23.76
CA LEU A 64 -5.29 26.18 -22.78
C LEU A 64 -5.74 26.69 -21.41
N GLU A 65 -5.54 27.99 -21.13
CA GLU A 65 -6.05 28.65 -19.93
C GLU A 65 -7.55 28.97 -20.02
N GLN A 66 -8.17 28.84 -21.19
CA GLN A 66 -9.62 28.88 -21.36
C GLN A 66 -10.14 27.44 -21.43
N LEU A 67 -11.36 27.10 -21.03
CA LEU A 67 -12.46 27.81 -20.40
C LEU A 67 -12.27 27.80 -18.86
N ASN A 68 -11.88 28.92 -18.22
CA ASN A 68 -11.55 28.97 -16.79
C ASN A 68 -12.37 30.01 -15.98
N PRO A 69 -13.02 29.61 -14.87
CA PRO A 69 -13.13 28.25 -14.34
C PRO A 69 -13.95 27.33 -15.27
N PRO A 70 -13.58 26.03 -15.36
CA PRO A 70 -14.26 25.13 -16.28
C PRO A 70 -15.63 24.70 -15.75
N GLY A 71 -16.55 24.44 -16.68
CA GLY A 71 -17.86 23.84 -16.36
C GLY A 71 -17.76 22.34 -16.01
N PHE A 72 -18.93 21.75 -15.71
CA PHE A 72 -19.09 20.29 -15.48
C PHE A 72 -18.22 19.69 -14.35
N GLY A 73 -17.75 20.51 -13.41
CA GLY A 73 -16.88 20.05 -12.32
C GLY A 73 -15.52 19.53 -12.80
N ARG A 74 -15.07 19.91 -14.00
CA ARG A 74 -13.75 19.57 -14.52
C ARG A 74 -12.66 20.25 -13.67
N LYS A 75 -11.47 19.65 -13.61
CA LYS A 75 -10.33 20.29 -12.94
C LYS A 75 -9.85 21.48 -13.77
N PRO A 76 -9.51 22.62 -13.14
CA PRO A 76 -8.85 23.73 -13.82
C PRO A 76 -7.49 23.32 -14.41
N PHE A 77 -7.05 24.10 -15.39
CA PHE A 77 -5.74 23.97 -16.01
C PHE A 77 -4.68 24.44 -15.01
N GLU A 78 -3.57 23.71 -14.96
CA GLU A 78 -2.43 24.05 -14.12
C GLU A 78 -1.15 23.96 -14.94
N HIS A 79 -0.37 25.05 -14.92
CA HIS A 79 0.96 25.15 -15.52
C HIS A 79 1.99 25.43 -14.44
N ARG A 80 3.05 24.63 -14.40
CA ARG A 80 4.16 24.80 -13.45
C ARG A 80 5.47 24.87 -14.20
N ILE A 81 6.27 25.88 -13.89
CA ILE A 81 7.63 26.02 -14.39
C ILE A 81 8.59 25.54 -13.30
N LYS A 82 9.46 24.60 -13.65
CA LYS A 82 10.37 23.95 -12.70
C LYS A 82 11.80 24.03 -13.20
N TRP A 83 12.73 24.37 -12.32
CA TRP A 83 14.15 24.23 -12.61
C TRP A 83 14.52 22.75 -12.77
N VAL A 84 15.11 22.40 -13.91
CA VAL A 84 15.87 21.15 -14.07
C VAL A 84 17.24 21.31 -13.44
N ALA A 85 17.89 22.44 -13.72
CA ALA A 85 19.16 22.85 -13.14
C ALA A 85 19.18 24.38 -12.94
N PRO A 86 19.23 24.89 -11.69
CA PRO A 86 19.18 26.31 -11.39
C PRO A 86 20.21 27.13 -12.18
N GLY A 87 19.73 28.18 -12.87
CA GLY A 87 20.53 29.04 -13.73
C GLY A 87 20.83 28.48 -15.14
N ILE A 88 20.37 27.26 -15.45
CA ILE A 88 20.71 26.56 -16.71
C ILE A 88 19.46 26.21 -17.52
N ALA A 89 18.47 25.54 -16.91
CA ALA A 89 17.33 24.99 -17.67
C ALA A 89 16.04 24.85 -16.85
N PHE A 90 14.91 25.10 -17.51
CA PHE A 90 13.55 24.91 -17.01
C PHE A 90 12.81 23.84 -17.80
N ASP A 91 11.89 23.15 -17.11
CA ASP A 91 10.84 22.33 -17.69
C ASP A 91 9.47 22.96 -17.38
N ASP A 92 8.53 22.81 -18.32
CA ASP A 92 7.11 23.13 -18.16
C ASP A 92 6.31 21.85 -17.88
N GLU A 93 5.54 21.83 -16.79
CA GLU A 93 4.60 20.76 -16.45
C GLU A 93 3.16 21.27 -16.64
N TYR A 94 2.38 20.56 -17.47
CA TYR A 94 0.96 20.84 -17.69
C TYR A 94 0.09 19.76 -17.07
N HIS A 95 -0.91 20.15 -16.31
CA HIS A 95 -1.95 19.27 -15.77
C HIS A 95 -3.31 19.83 -16.14
N PHE A 96 -4.04 19.10 -16.97
CA PHE A 96 -5.29 19.59 -17.54
C PHE A 96 -6.24 18.44 -17.88
N ASN A 97 -7.53 18.76 -17.97
CA ASN A 97 -8.52 17.86 -18.53
C ASN A 97 -8.50 18.01 -20.06
N PRO A 98 -8.32 16.93 -20.86
CA PRO A 98 -8.35 17.03 -22.32
C PRO A 98 -9.69 17.52 -22.90
N GLN A 99 -10.73 17.63 -22.07
CA GLN A 99 -12.02 18.21 -22.41
C GLN A 99 -12.19 19.67 -21.89
N GLN A 100 -11.13 20.46 -21.72
CA GLN A 100 -11.21 21.80 -21.11
C GLN A 100 -11.08 22.97 -22.09
N SER A 101 -10.38 22.76 -23.21
CA SER A 101 -10.12 23.75 -24.25
C SER A 101 -10.32 23.07 -25.62
N SER A 102 -9.77 23.59 -26.72
CA SER A 102 -9.87 22.96 -28.03
C SER A 102 -9.55 21.47 -27.98
N GLN A 103 -10.50 20.64 -28.37
CA GLN A 103 -10.47 19.22 -28.12
C GLN A 103 -11.07 18.41 -29.26
N TRP A 104 -10.70 17.13 -29.31
CA TRP A 104 -11.41 16.11 -30.05
C TRP A 104 -11.98 15.09 -29.07
N ASP A 105 -13.28 14.83 -29.20
CA ASP A 105 -13.97 13.80 -28.45
C ASP A 105 -13.74 12.44 -29.11
N GLY A 106 -12.97 11.62 -28.41
CA GLY A 106 -12.73 10.24 -28.80
C GLY A 106 -13.99 9.38 -28.68
N LEU A 107 -13.98 8.22 -29.32
CA LEU A 107 -15.11 7.27 -29.32
C LEU A 107 -15.45 6.69 -27.93
N ARG A 108 -14.58 6.92 -26.94
CA ARG A 108 -14.78 6.58 -25.52
C ARG A 108 -15.47 7.68 -24.71
N HIS A 109 -15.66 8.88 -25.29
CA HIS A 109 -16.11 10.05 -24.54
C HIS A 109 -17.58 9.95 -24.12
N HIS A 110 -18.44 9.52 -25.03
CA HIS A 110 -19.88 9.46 -24.82
C HIS A 110 -20.46 8.11 -25.24
N SER A 111 -21.33 7.53 -24.40
CA SER A 111 -22.01 6.27 -24.70
C SER A 111 -23.26 6.49 -25.54
N ALA A 112 -23.85 5.44 -26.08
CA ALA A 112 -25.23 5.41 -26.55
C ALA A 112 -26.22 5.70 -25.38
N PRO A 113 -27.52 5.99 -25.66
CA PRO A 113 -28.42 6.53 -24.65
C PRO A 113 -28.73 5.53 -23.51
N ALA A 114 -29.15 6.06 -22.35
CA ALA A 114 -29.27 5.31 -21.09
C ALA A 114 -30.24 4.11 -21.12
N PRO A 115 -29.96 2.97 -20.46
CA PRO A 115 -30.76 1.74 -20.54
C PRO A 115 -32.27 1.96 -20.37
N THR A 116 -33.10 1.26 -21.14
CA THR A 116 -34.57 1.20 -20.88
C THR A 116 -34.95 -0.16 -20.28
N PRO A 117 -36.14 -0.31 -19.70
CA PRO A 117 -36.62 -1.62 -19.23
C PRO A 117 -36.61 -2.71 -20.32
N GLU A 118 -36.83 -2.32 -21.58
CA GLU A 118 -36.90 -3.21 -22.74
C GLU A 118 -35.52 -3.52 -23.34
N ASP A 119 -34.53 -2.66 -23.13
CA ASP A 119 -33.17 -2.82 -23.65
C ASP A 119 -32.12 -2.31 -22.64
N GLN A 120 -31.77 -3.20 -21.71
CA GLN A 120 -30.79 -2.90 -20.67
C GLN A 120 -29.36 -2.81 -21.22
N ALA A 121 -29.08 -3.45 -22.36
CA ALA A 121 -27.74 -3.58 -22.92
C ALA A 121 -27.36 -2.42 -23.85
N ARG A 122 -28.30 -1.53 -24.20
CA ARG A 122 -28.07 -0.41 -25.15
C ARG A 122 -27.03 0.62 -24.72
N ARG A 123 -26.60 0.64 -23.46
CA ARG A 123 -25.59 1.60 -22.98
C ARG A 123 -24.18 1.07 -23.25
N VAL A 124 -23.79 1.17 -24.52
CA VAL A 124 -22.46 0.83 -25.02
C VAL A 124 -21.82 2.03 -25.71
N PHE A 125 -20.52 1.96 -25.94
CA PHE A 125 -19.77 2.92 -26.75
C PHE A 125 -19.64 2.38 -28.19
N TYR A 126 -18.89 3.10 -29.03
CA TYR A 126 -18.68 2.69 -30.43
C TYR A 126 -18.23 1.23 -30.56
N GLY A 127 -18.75 0.53 -31.57
CA GLY A 127 -18.45 -0.88 -31.82
C GLY A 127 -19.00 -1.84 -30.75
N GLY A 128 -19.92 -1.39 -29.90
CA GLY A 128 -20.44 -2.17 -28.77
C GLY A 128 -19.47 -2.30 -27.61
N THR A 129 -18.46 -1.42 -27.54
CA THR A 129 -17.46 -1.43 -26.45
C THR A 129 -18.13 -1.12 -25.11
N THR A 130 -17.81 -1.89 -24.07
CA THR A 130 -18.42 -1.70 -22.73
C THR A 130 -17.63 -0.71 -21.87
N ALA A 131 -18.26 -0.25 -20.77
CA ALA A 131 -17.57 0.61 -19.80
C ALA A 131 -16.40 -0.12 -19.12
N GLU A 132 -16.53 -1.43 -18.86
CA GLU A 132 -15.49 -2.26 -18.28
C GLU A 132 -14.27 -2.37 -19.20
N GLU A 133 -14.49 -2.53 -20.51
CA GLU A 133 -13.41 -2.53 -21.50
C GLU A 133 -12.68 -1.18 -21.56
N ILE A 134 -13.38 -0.06 -21.35
CA ILE A 134 -12.77 1.28 -21.34
C ILE A 134 -12.00 1.53 -20.03
N GLN A 135 -12.51 1.04 -18.90
CA GLN A 135 -11.87 1.15 -17.59
C GLN A 135 -10.61 0.28 -17.48
N ASP A 136 -10.47 -0.77 -18.30
CA ASP A 136 -9.23 -1.51 -18.39
C ASP A 136 -8.15 -0.68 -19.11
N SER A 137 -7.21 -0.14 -18.33
CA SER A 137 -6.02 0.58 -18.82
C SER A 137 -5.13 -0.20 -19.83
N ASN A 138 -5.32 -1.51 -19.96
CA ASN A 138 -4.62 -2.33 -20.96
C ASN A 138 -5.37 -2.42 -22.29
N SER A 139 -6.66 -2.12 -22.31
CA SER A 139 -7.47 -2.11 -23.52
C SER A 139 -7.21 -0.82 -24.29
N PRO A 140 -6.67 -0.88 -25.52
CA PRO A 140 -6.56 0.28 -26.40
C PRO A 140 -7.81 0.50 -27.25
N ARG A 141 -8.78 -0.45 -27.24
CA ARG A 141 -9.94 -0.51 -28.14
C ARG A 141 -10.64 0.85 -28.24
N ILE A 142 -10.90 1.33 -29.45
CA ILE A 142 -11.53 2.64 -29.74
C ILE A 142 -10.87 3.87 -29.07
N GLY A 143 -9.63 3.75 -28.59
CA GLY A 143 -8.89 4.84 -27.93
C GLY A 143 -8.29 5.85 -28.91
N ILE A 144 -8.08 7.08 -28.43
CA ILE A 144 -7.55 8.21 -29.23
C ILE A 144 -6.18 7.92 -29.87
N GLY A 145 -5.41 6.95 -29.34
CA GLY A 145 -4.11 6.58 -29.90
C GLY A 145 -4.17 5.95 -31.29
N TYR A 146 -5.32 5.44 -31.73
CA TYR A 146 -5.48 5.05 -33.14
C TYR A 146 -5.45 6.28 -34.05
N TRP A 147 -6.08 7.37 -33.61
CA TRP A 147 -6.13 8.64 -34.35
C TRP A 147 -4.77 9.33 -34.34
N ALA A 148 -4.11 9.40 -33.18
CA ALA A 148 -2.81 10.07 -33.03
C ALA A 148 -1.70 9.48 -33.91
N LYS A 149 -1.81 8.21 -34.32
CA LYS A 149 -0.83 7.58 -35.23
C LYS A 149 -0.93 8.07 -36.68
N LYS A 150 -2.11 8.53 -37.10
CA LYS A 150 -2.39 9.00 -38.46
C LYS A 150 -2.57 10.51 -38.54
N GLY A 151 -2.96 11.13 -37.42
CA GLY A 151 -3.50 12.47 -37.40
C GLY A 151 -4.89 12.52 -38.03
N ILE A 152 -5.51 13.69 -37.92
CA ILE A 152 -6.71 14.11 -38.62
C ILE A 152 -6.24 15.14 -39.64
N ALA A 153 -6.02 14.68 -40.87
CA ALA A 153 -5.50 15.51 -41.95
C ALA A 153 -6.42 15.38 -43.17
N GLY A 154 -6.88 16.50 -43.73
CA GLY A 154 -7.85 16.47 -44.81
C GLY A 154 -8.35 17.85 -45.19
N ARG A 155 -9.46 17.88 -45.93
CA ARG A 155 -10.12 19.12 -46.35
C ARG A 155 -11.08 19.59 -45.25
N GLY A 156 -10.83 20.76 -44.69
CA GLY A 156 -11.74 21.45 -43.80
C GLY A 156 -12.67 22.39 -44.58
N VAL A 157 -13.92 22.52 -44.10
CA VAL A 157 -14.92 23.44 -44.65
C VAL A 157 -15.52 24.27 -43.53
N LEU A 158 -15.43 25.59 -43.60
CA LEU A 158 -15.96 26.49 -42.57
C LEU A 158 -17.31 27.08 -42.97
N ILE A 159 -18.29 26.90 -42.09
CA ILE A 159 -19.56 27.65 -42.06
C ILE A 159 -19.47 28.72 -40.98
N ASP A 160 -19.35 29.98 -41.40
CA ASP A 160 -19.28 31.14 -40.50
C ASP A 160 -20.69 31.68 -40.18
N TYR A 161 -21.38 30.96 -39.28
CA TYR A 161 -22.72 31.34 -38.83
C TYR A 161 -22.71 32.65 -38.05
N LEU A 162 -21.74 32.87 -37.16
CA LEU A 162 -21.68 34.07 -36.33
C LEU A 162 -21.70 35.34 -37.18
N SER A 163 -20.85 35.45 -38.20
CA SER A 163 -20.83 36.66 -39.02
C SER A 163 -22.01 36.78 -39.98
N TRP A 164 -22.62 35.66 -40.40
CA TRP A 164 -23.87 35.70 -41.16
C TRP A 164 -25.03 36.20 -40.28
N ALA A 165 -25.15 35.69 -39.05
CA ALA A 165 -26.15 36.08 -38.07
C ALA A 165 -26.06 37.57 -37.72
N GLU A 166 -24.84 38.08 -37.48
CA GLU A 166 -24.60 39.50 -37.21
C GLU A 166 -25.06 40.42 -38.36
N LYS A 167 -24.79 40.04 -39.62
CA LYS A 167 -25.27 40.77 -40.80
C LYS A 167 -26.80 40.82 -40.89
N LYS A 168 -27.47 39.81 -40.35
CA LYS A 168 -28.95 39.72 -40.29
C LYS A 168 -29.53 40.39 -39.04
N GLY A 169 -28.69 40.94 -38.15
CA GLY A 169 -29.12 41.55 -36.90
C GLY A 169 -29.52 40.54 -35.82
N ILE A 170 -29.07 39.29 -35.93
CA ILE A 170 -29.31 38.23 -34.95
C ILE A 170 -28.18 38.29 -33.90
N THR A 171 -28.55 38.49 -32.63
CA THR A 171 -27.61 38.44 -31.52
C THR A 171 -27.35 36.99 -31.12
N VAL A 172 -26.08 36.57 -31.15
CA VAL A 172 -25.66 35.22 -30.75
C VAL A 172 -24.90 35.28 -29.43
N ASN A 173 -25.19 34.33 -28.54
CA ASN A 173 -24.46 34.12 -27.30
C ASN A 173 -24.11 32.63 -27.18
N GLY A 174 -22.81 32.32 -27.24
CA GLY A 174 -22.27 30.96 -27.19
C GLY A 174 -22.59 30.17 -25.91
N LEU A 175 -22.90 30.87 -24.81
CA LEU A 175 -23.26 30.32 -23.50
C LEU A 175 -24.74 30.49 -23.19
N SER A 176 -25.57 30.43 -24.23
CA SER A 176 -27.02 30.39 -24.15
C SER A 176 -27.54 29.24 -25.01
N GLN A 177 -28.81 28.88 -24.91
CA GLN A 177 -29.39 27.79 -25.71
C GLN A 177 -29.76 28.29 -27.13
N HIS A 178 -28.84 29.01 -27.78
CA HIS A 178 -29.03 29.54 -29.12
C HIS A 178 -28.91 28.40 -30.15
N VAL A 179 -29.93 28.27 -30.99
CA VAL A 179 -30.00 27.20 -31.99
C VAL A 179 -29.49 27.71 -33.31
N VAL A 180 -28.58 26.96 -33.94
CA VAL A 180 -28.19 27.14 -35.34
C VAL A 180 -29.01 26.16 -36.20
N PRO A 181 -30.00 26.64 -36.98
CA PRO A 181 -30.80 25.77 -37.84
C PRO A 181 -29.97 25.24 -39.03
N LEU A 182 -30.27 24.03 -39.49
CA LEU A 182 -29.63 23.48 -40.68
C LEU A 182 -29.92 24.32 -41.94
N ASP A 183 -31.11 24.92 -42.02
CA ASP A 183 -31.49 25.77 -43.15
C ASP A 183 -30.57 26.99 -43.29
N ASP A 184 -30.12 27.57 -42.17
CA ASP A 184 -29.16 28.68 -42.15
C ASP A 184 -27.77 28.20 -42.56
N VAL A 185 -27.33 27.02 -42.10
CA VAL A 185 -26.07 26.39 -42.53
C VAL A 185 -26.06 26.19 -44.06
N LEU A 186 -27.15 25.66 -44.61
CA LEU A 186 -27.30 25.46 -46.05
C LEU A 186 -27.42 26.79 -46.81
N ALA A 187 -28.03 27.82 -46.23
CA ALA A 187 -28.09 29.15 -46.80
C ALA A 187 -26.69 29.77 -46.89
N ILE A 188 -25.88 29.68 -45.83
CA ILE A 188 -24.50 30.13 -45.81
C ILE A 188 -23.68 29.38 -46.86
N ALA A 189 -23.82 28.04 -46.93
CA ALA A 189 -23.13 27.26 -47.95
C ALA A 189 -23.44 27.73 -49.36
N ARG A 190 -24.72 28.05 -49.67
CA ARG A 190 -25.12 28.63 -50.96
C ARG A 190 -24.56 30.03 -51.20
N GLU A 191 -24.65 30.92 -50.21
CA GLU A 191 -24.14 32.31 -50.30
C GLU A 191 -22.62 32.36 -50.48
N CYS A 192 -21.90 31.40 -49.87
CA CYS A 192 -20.45 31.29 -49.90
C CYS A 192 -19.92 30.36 -51.01
N ASN A 193 -20.82 29.80 -51.85
CA ASN A 193 -20.51 28.85 -52.91
C ASN A 193 -19.65 27.65 -52.42
N ILE A 194 -20.10 27.05 -51.33
CA ILE A 194 -19.46 25.90 -50.68
C ILE A 194 -20.11 24.61 -51.20
N GLU A 195 -19.28 23.72 -51.73
CA GLU A 195 -19.65 22.35 -52.08
C GLU A 195 -18.99 21.37 -51.11
N PHE A 196 -19.80 20.59 -50.40
CA PHE A 196 -19.32 19.54 -49.51
C PHE A 196 -18.86 18.32 -50.30
N GLN A 197 -17.81 17.68 -49.83
CA GLN A 197 -17.21 16.49 -50.41
C GLN A 197 -17.01 15.40 -49.37
N ARG A 198 -17.02 14.15 -49.83
CA ARG A 198 -16.73 12.99 -48.98
C ARG A 198 -15.37 13.13 -48.31
N GLY A 199 -15.33 12.92 -47.00
CA GLY A 199 -14.12 13.06 -46.18
C GLY A 199 -13.85 14.48 -45.70
N ASP A 200 -14.72 15.44 -45.99
CA ASP A 200 -14.62 16.77 -45.41
C ASP A 200 -14.68 16.74 -43.88
N ILE A 201 -13.96 17.68 -43.27
CA ILE A 201 -14.06 17.99 -41.85
C ILE A 201 -14.88 19.28 -41.74
N PHE A 202 -16.09 19.15 -41.23
CA PHE A 202 -17.06 20.24 -41.16
C PHE A 202 -16.77 21.12 -39.95
N PHE A 203 -16.58 22.44 -40.17
CA PHE A 203 -16.39 23.43 -39.12
C PHE A 203 -17.58 24.38 -39.05
N LEU A 204 -18.13 24.57 -37.85
CA LEU A 204 -19.20 25.55 -37.59
C LEU A 204 -18.73 26.60 -36.58
N ARG A 205 -18.63 27.86 -37.01
CA ARG A 205 -18.35 29.00 -36.12
C ARG A 205 -19.66 29.61 -35.62
N VAL A 206 -19.93 29.40 -34.33
CA VAL A 206 -21.12 29.85 -33.59
C VAL A 206 -20.84 31.13 -32.78
N GLY A 207 -19.63 31.28 -32.21
CA GLY A 207 -19.19 32.50 -31.53
C GLY A 207 -18.87 32.36 -30.04
N LEU A 208 -18.40 31.19 -29.58
CA LEU A 208 -18.05 31.01 -28.16
C LEU A 208 -16.87 31.87 -27.75
N THR A 209 -15.78 31.87 -28.51
CA THR A 209 -14.53 32.57 -28.14
C THR A 209 -14.79 34.06 -27.96
N LYS A 210 -15.57 34.65 -28.87
CA LYS A 210 -16.07 36.04 -28.79
C LYS A 210 -16.97 36.27 -27.57
N THR A 211 -17.91 35.36 -27.32
CA THR A 211 -18.80 35.43 -26.14
C THR A 211 -17.97 35.41 -24.85
N TRP A 212 -17.08 34.43 -24.70
CA TRP A 212 -16.27 34.24 -23.51
C TRP A 212 -15.35 35.41 -23.21
N SER A 213 -14.74 35.98 -24.25
CA SER A 213 -13.87 37.15 -24.14
C SER A 213 -14.61 38.42 -23.69
N SER A 214 -15.93 38.48 -23.90
CA SER A 214 -16.77 39.61 -23.47
C SER A 214 -17.26 39.52 -22.02
N LEU A 215 -17.11 38.34 -21.37
CA LEU A 215 -17.59 38.12 -20.01
C LEU A 215 -16.59 38.62 -18.96
N SER A 216 -17.14 39.17 -17.88
CA SER A 216 -16.39 39.43 -16.64
C SER A 216 -16.06 38.14 -15.90
N ASP A 217 -15.05 38.18 -15.02
CA ASP A 217 -14.67 37.01 -14.21
C ASP A 217 -15.82 36.49 -13.33
N ALA A 218 -16.69 37.39 -12.84
CA ALA A 218 -17.87 37.02 -12.08
C ALA A 218 -18.87 36.21 -12.92
N GLN A 219 -19.08 36.59 -14.19
CA GLN A 219 -19.96 35.85 -15.11
C GLN A 219 -19.35 34.50 -15.52
N LYS A 220 -18.03 34.43 -15.70
CA LYS A 220 -17.32 33.17 -15.94
C LYS A 220 -17.44 32.23 -14.75
N GLN A 221 -17.29 32.76 -13.54
CA GLN A 221 -17.48 32.01 -12.30
C GLN A 221 -18.93 31.52 -12.15
N GLU A 222 -19.92 32.36 -12.43
CA GLU A 222 -21.34 31.98 -12.42
C GLU A 222 -21.61 30.84 -13.42
N TYR A 223 -21.13 30.97 -14.65
CA TYR A 223 -21.23 29.91 -15.67
C TYR A 223 -20.65 28.58 -15.17
N SER A 224 -19.44 28.60 -14.60
CA SER A 224 -18.77 27.38 -14.12
C SER A 224 -19.54 26.63 -13.01
N GLN A 225 -20.41 27.34 -12.28
CA GLN A 225 -21.21 26.80 -11.17
C GLN A 225 -22.59 26.29 -11.61
N GLN A 226 -22.98 26.47 -12.87
CA GLN A 226 -24.27 25.98 -13.38
C GLN A 226 -24.32 24.45 -13.36
N THR A 227 -25.38 23.90 -12.79
CA THR A 227 -25.62 22.44 -12.76
C THR A 227 -25.97 21.89 -14.14
N VAL A 228 -26.68 22.69 -14.94
CA VAL A 228 -27.04 22.39 -16.33
C VAL A 228 -26.72 23.64 -17.16
N PRO A 229 -25.50 23.75 -17.69
CA PRO A 229 -25.14 24.90 -18.50
C PRO A 229 -25.94 24.92 -19.81
N LYS A 230 -26.03 26.08 -20.45
CA LYS A 230 -26.63 26.23 -21.77
C LYS A 230 -25.57 26.58 -22.79
N HIS A 231 -25.54 25.89 -23.92
CA HIS A 231 -24.57 26.12 -24.98
C HIS A 231 -25.27 26.26 -26.32
N ALA A 232 -24.77 27.21 -27.12
CA ALA A 232 -25.22 27.39 -28.46
C ALA A 232 -24.61 26.31 -29.35
N GLY A 233 -25.33 25.88 -30.38
CA GLY A 233 -24.82 24.87 -31.28
C GLY A 233 -25.81 24.50 -32.37
N LEU A 234 -25.44 23.50 -33.17
CA LEU A 234 -26.29 23.00 -34.24
C LEU A 234 -27.57 22.38 -33.67
N GLU A 235 -28.69 22.56 -34.37
CA GLU A 235 -29.95 21.92 -33.99
C GLU A 235 -29.86 20.38 -33.98
N GLN A 236 -30.66 19.73 -33.12
CA GLN A 236 -30.88 18.28 -33.19
C GLN A 236 -32.11 17.95 -34.03
N SER A 237 -31.90 17.29 -35.16
CA SER A 237 -32.99 16.79 -35.99
C SER A 237 -32.55 15.61 -36.86
N GLU A 238 -33.52 14.82 -37.35
CA GLU A 238 -33.25 13.80 -38.36
C GLU A 238 -32.65 14.39 -39.64
N ASN A 239 -33.02 15.62 -40.00
CA ASN A 239 -32.44 16.31 -41.17
C ASN A 239 -30.96 16.61 -40.99
N VAL A 240 -30.53 16.98 -39.77
CA VAL A 240 -29.10 17.15 -39.46
C VAL A 240 -28.36 15.83 -39.54
N LEU A 241 -28.91 14.75 -38.96
CA LEU A 241 -28.32 13.41 -39.07
C LEU A 241 -28.16 12.97 -40.53
N ARG A 242 -29.20 13.20 -41.34
CA ARG A 242 -29.18 12.97 -42.78
C ARG A 242 -28.11 13.78 -43.49
N PHE A 243 -28.06 15.09 -43.23
CA PHE A 243 -27.04 15.97 -43.81
C PHE A 243 -25.62 15.50 -43.47
N MET A 244 -25.38 15.11 -42.23
CA MET A 244 -24.04 14.66 -41.79
C MET A 244 -23.64 13.34 -42.45
N TRP A 245 -24.58 12.40 -42.55
CA TRP A 245 -24.30 11.10 -43.17
C TRP A 245 -24.20 11.19 -44.70
N ASP A 246 -25.14 11.86 -45.37
CA ASP A 246 -25.21 11.95 -46.85
C ASP A 246 -23.99 12.63 -47.47
N ASN A 247 -23.27 13.46 -46.71
CA ASN A 247 -22.02 14.08 -47.12
C ASN A 247 -20.77 13.28 -46.72
N HIS A 248 -20.92 12.22 -45.92
CA HIS A 248 -19.82 11.39 -45.40
C HIS A 248 -18.67 12.21 -44.82
N PHE A 249 -18.98 13.13 -43.90
CA PHE A 249 -17.94 13.87 -43.19
C PHE A 249 -17.03 12.91 -42.41
N ALA A 250 -15.73 13.18 -42.42
CA ALA A 250 -14.75 12.39 -41.66
C ALA A 250 -14.76 12.77 -40.17
N ALA A 251 -15.08 14.02 -39.86
CA ALA A 251 -15.22 14.59 -38.52
C ALA A 251 -16.02 15.90 -38.58
N VAL A 252 -16.53 16.35 -37.43
CA VAL A 252 -17.20 17.65 -37.28
C VAL A 252 -16.54 18.44 -36.17
N ALA A 253 -16.51 19.75 -36.26
CA ALA A 253 -15.91 20.63 -35.26
C ALA A 253 -16.64 21.97 -35.15
N SER A 254 -16.56 22.59 -33.98
CA SER A 254 -17.11 23.92 -33.72
C SER A 254 -16.23 24.69 -32.73
N ASP A 255 -16.41 26.00 -32.70
CA ASP A 255 -15.93 26.83 -31.60
C ASP A 255 -16.82 26.73 -30.35
N ALA A 256 -18.01 26.10 -30.42
CA ALA A 256 -18.92 25.94 -29.28
C ALA A 256 -18.40 24.97 -28.19
N VAL A 257 -18.96 25.08 -26.97
CA VAL A 257 -18.65 24.17 -25.84
C VAL A 257 -19.21 22.77 -26.09
N SER A 258 -20.35 22.70 -26.77
CA SER A 258 -20.88 21.47 -27.33
C SER A 258 -21.19 21.68 -28.81
N PHE A 259 -20.87 20.73 -29.67
CA PHE A 259 -21.14 20.88 -31.12
C PHE A 259 -22.63 21.13 -31.43
N GLU A 260 -23.51 20.42 -30.73
CA GLU A 260 -24.95 20.61 -30.76
C GLU A 260 -25.42 21.57 -29.66
N VAL A 261 -26.61 22.13 -29.85
CA VAL A 261 -27.26 22.95 -28.82
C VAL A 261 -27.46 22.16 -27.53
N PHE A 262 -27.09 22.71 -26.38
CA PHE A 262 -27.23 22.03 -25.10
C PHE A 262 -28.01 22.88 -24.08
N PRO A 263 -28.93 22.31 -23.29
CA PRO A 263 -29.41 20.92 -23.29
C PRO A 263 -30.13 20.52 -24.60
N PRO A 264 -30.21 19.21 -24.91
CA PRO A 264 -30.85 18.76 -26.14
C PRO A 264 -32.34 19.10 -26.15
N LEU A 265 -32.80 19.68 -27.26
CA LEU A 265 -34.21 20.04 -27.45
C LEU A 265 -35.07 18.81 -27.73
N LYS A 266 -34.48 17.82 -28.42
CA LYS A 266 -35.09 16.54 -28.77
C LYS A 266 -34.11 15.41 -28.44
N PRO A 267 -34.20 14.82 -27.22
CA PRO A 267 -33.23 13.85 -26.73
C PRO A 267 -33.01 12.62 -27.64
N GLU A 268 -33.99 12.28 -28.48
CA GLU A 268 -33.91 11.20 -29.45
C GLU A 268 -32.93 11.47 -30.62
N PHE A 269 -32.60 12.75 -30.86
CA PHE A 269 -31.69 13.24 -31.91
C PHE A 269 -30.40 13.83 -31.36
N ASP A 270 -30.06 13.54 -30.10
CA ASP A 270 -28.79 13.91 -29.47
C ASP A 270 -27.59 13.46 -30.32
N LEU A 271 -26.85 14.42 -30.88
CA LEU A 271 -25.81 14.19 -31.86
C LEU A 271 -24.62 13.45 -31.25
N HIS A 272 -24.28 13.65 -29.97
CA HIS A 272 -23.23 12.86 -29.30
C HIS A 272 -23.55 11.36 -29.32
N HIS A 273 -24.81 10.97 -29.09
CA HIS A 273 -25.23 9.57 -29.19
C HIS A 273 -25.05 9.00 -30.60
N HIS A 274 -25.53 9.72 -31.62
CA HIS A 274 -25.52 9.23 -33.01
C HIS A 274 -24.11 9.27 -33.63
N MET A 275 -23.39 10.37 -33.44
CA MET A 275 -22.08 10.60 -34.05
C MET A 275 -21.00 9.75 -33.38
N LEU A 276 -20.81 9.85 -32.07
CA LEU A 276 -19.71 9.15 -31.39
C LEU A 276 -20.00 7.64 -31.24
N ALA A 277 -21.05 7.29 -30.49
CA ALA A 277 -21.35 5.88 -30.20
C ALA A 277 -22.00 5.16 -31.40
N GLY A 278 -22.86 5.85 -32.14
CA GLY A 278 -23.57 5.29 -33.29
C GLY A 278 -22.67 5.04 -34.50
N TRP A 279 -22.03 6.09 -35.01
CA TRP A 279 -21.33 6.08 -36.31
C TRP A 279 -19.81 6.10 -36.21
N GLY A 280 -19.27 6.51 -35.07
CA GLY A 280 -17.84 6.69 -34.88
C GLY A 280 -17.31 7.95 -35.56
N LEU A 281 -18.14 8.98 -35.71
CA LEU A 281 -17.82 10.29 -36.24
C LEU A 281 -17.23 11.17 -35.12
N PRO A 282 -15.96 11.59 -35.20
CA PRO A 282 -15.34 12.46 -34.21
C PRO A 282 -16.01 13.84 -34.13
N ILE A 283 -16.08 14.37 -32.91
CA ILE A 283 -16.59 15.71 -32.61
C ILE A 283 -15.44 16.57 -32.06
N GLY A 284 -15.28 17.76 -32.60
CA GLY A 284 -14.33 18.77 -32.17
C GLY A 284 -15.04 19.95 -31.52
N GLU A 285 -14.54 20.40 -30.38
CA GLU A 285 -15.20 21.45 -29.59
C GLU A 285 -14.21 22.54 -29.19
N MET A 286 -14.71 23.75 -28.98
CA MET A 286 -13.96 24.92 -28.53
C MET A 286 -12.74 25.26 -29.39
N PHE A 287 -12.81 25.04 -30.71
CA PHE A 287 -11.78 25.51 -31.64
C PHE A 287 -11.79 27.03 -31.73
N ASP A 288 -10.63 27.67 -31.82
CA ASP A 288 -10.56 29.10 -32.12
C ASP A 288 -10.67 29.31 -33.64
N LEU A 289 -11.82 29.80 -34.08
CA LEU A 289 -12.15 30.00 -35.50
C LEU A 289 -12.13 31.48 -35.91
N GLU A 290 -11.73 32.40 -35.04
CA GLU A 290 -11.77 33.84 -35.31
C GLU A 290 -10.83 34.23 -36.48
N GLU A 291 -9.54 33.90 -36.37
CA GLU A 291 -8.56 34.21 -37.41
C GLU A 291 -8.85 33.44 -38.71
N LEU A 292 -9.38 32.21 -38.61
CA LEU A 292 -9.76 31.42 -39.78
C LEU A 292 -10.91 32.06 -40.54
N ALA A 293 -11.96 32.49 -39.84
CA ALA A 293 -13.11 33.16 -40.45
C ALA A 293 -12.70 34.45 -41.17
N GLU A 294 -11.86 35.28 -40.54
CA GLU A 294 -11.32 36.49 -41.18
C GLU A 294 -10.45 36.17 -42.40
N THR A 295 -9.60 35.15 -42.30
CA THR A 295 -8.78 34.69 -43.44
C THR A 295 -9.66 34.20 -44.60
N CYS A 296 -10.71 33.42 -44.30
CA CYS A 296 -11.66 32.93 -45.30
C CYS A 296 -12.39 34.09 -46.01
N LYS A 297 -12.81 35.12 -45.27
CA LYS A 297 -13.41 36.33 -45.84
C LYS A 297 -12.46 37.09 -46.73
N GLN A 298 -11.22 37.31 -46.28
CA GLN A 298 -10.19 38.02 -47.05
C GLN A 298 -9.84 37.31 -48.36
N LEU A 299 -9.78 35.97 -48.34
CA LEU A 299 -9.45 35.16 -49.51
C LEU A 299 -10.66 34.80 -50.38
N GLY A 300 -11.89 35.01 -49.90
CA GLY A 300 -13.10 34.50 -50.54
C GLY A 300 -13.11 32.97 -50.66
N ARG A 301 -12.47 32.25 -49.73
CA ARG A 301 -12.30 30.79 -49.74
C ARG A 301 -12.66 30.19 -48.40
N TRP A 302 -13.62 29.27 -48.40
CA TRP A 302 -14.18 28.64 -47.19
C TRP A 302 -13.75 27.20 -47.00
N THR A 303 -12.86 26.71 -47.87
CA THR A 303 -12.25 25.38 -47.78
C THR A 303 -10.74 25.52 -47.62
N PHE A 304 -10.16 24.64 -46.82
CA PHE A 304 -8.75 24.70 -46.45
C PHE A 304 -8.20 23.30 -46.15
N PHE A 305 -6.87 23.16 -46.09
CA PHE A 305 -6.26 21.95 -45.57
C PHE A 305 -6.17 22.09 -44.05
N ILE A 306 -6.62 21.09 -43.32
CA ILE A 306 -6.42 21.01 -41.88
C ILE A 306 -5.52 19.83 -41.55
N SER A 307 -4.66 20.03 -40.55
CA SER A 307 -3.90 18.98 -39.90
C SER A 307 -4.03 19.15 -38.39
N SER A 308 -4.60 18.16 -37.73
CA SER A 308 -4.72 18.09 -36.27
C SER A 308 -4.19 16.74 -35.79
N SER A 309 -3.46 16.72 -34.68
CA SER A 309 -3.01 15.47 -34.07
C SER A 309 -3.39 15.47 -32.60
N PRO A 310 -4.29 14.59 -32.15
CA PRO A 310 -4.55 14.45 -30.73
C PRO A 310 -3.30 13.92 -30.01
N LEU A 311 -3.25 14.08 -28.68
CA LEU A 311 -2.18 13.53 -27.86
C LEU A 311 -2.08 12.02 -28.07
N ASN A 312 -0.86 11.54 -28.31
CA ASN A 312 -0.60 10.12 -28.52
C ASN A 312 -0.58 9.34 -27.19
N CYS A 313 -1.77 9.20 -26.59
CA CYS A 313 -1.98 8.45 -25.35
C CYS A 313 -2.99 7.32 -25.60
N ALA A 314 -2.51 6.23 -26.22
CA ALA A 314 -3.35 5.12 -26.67
C ALA A 314 -4.18 4.43 -25.57
N ASN A 315 -3.75 4.54 -24.31
CA ASN A 315 -4.34 3.79 -23.21
C ASN A 315 -5.06 4.65 -22.16
N GLY A 316 -5.11 5.99 -22.29
CA GLY A 316 -5.69 6.87 -21.27
C GLY A 316 -5.11 6.61 -19.86
N LEU A 317 -4.05 7.33 -19.48
CA LEU A 317 -3.38 7.16 -18.18
C LEU A 317 -2.93 5.71 -17.88
N ARG A 318 -1.74 5.34 -18.37
CA ARG A 318 -0.93 4.30 -17.73
C ARG A 318 -0.39 4.84 -16.40
N VAL A 319 -1.14 4.71 -15.32
CA VAL A 319 -0.53 4.73 -13.99
C VAL A 319 -0.04 3.31 -13.72
N SER A 320 1.11 2.95 -14.28
CA SER A 320 1.88 1.81 -13.78
C SER A 320 2.52 2.20 -12.45
N SER A 321 1.71 2.46 -11.42
CA SER A 321 2.20 2.31 -10.05
C SER A 321 2.06 0.85 -9.70
N ILE A 322 3.12 0.09 -9.92
CA ILE A 322 3.26 -1.31 -9.49
C ILE A 322 3.12 -1.42 -7.95
N MET A 323 3.06 -0.28 -7.24
CA MET A 323 2.88 -0.20 -5.81
C MET A 323 1.63 0.62 -5.48
N THR A 324 0.48 -0.06 -5.43
CA THR A 324 -0.66 0.51 -4.70
C THR A 324 -0.26 0.71 -3.23
N TRP A 325 -0.88 1.63 -2.51
CA TRP A 325 -0.67 1.76 -1.06
C TRP A 325 -0.88 0.44 -0.32
N LYS A 326 -1.82 -0.40 -0.80
CA LYS A 326 -2.04 -1.75 -0.27
C LYS A 326 -0.83 -2.66 -0.50
N THR A 327 -0.22 -2.62 -1.68
CA THR A 327 1.01 -3.36 -1.99
C THR A 327 2.18 -2.87 -1.13
N LEU A 328 2.34 -1.55 -0.97
CA LEU A 328 3.37 -0.98 -0.12
C LEU A 328 3.18 -1.38 1.35
N ALA A 329 1.95 -1.29 1.87
CA ALA A 329 1.60 -1.72 3.21
C ALA A 329 1.86 -3.21 3.42
N LEU A 330 1.54 -4.05 2.43
CA LEU A 330 1.81 -5.49 2.47
C LEU A 330 3.32 -5.78 2.51
N VAL A 331 4.10 -5.13 1.63
CA VAL A 331 5.56 -5.28 1.62
C VAL A 331 6.15 -4.84 2.96
N LEU A 332 5.73 -3.68 3.50
CA LEU A 332 6.17 -3.19 4.80
C LEU A 332 5.78 -4.14 5.94
N ALA A 333 4.60 -4.77 5.89
CA ALA A 333 4.17 -5.76 6.87
C ALA A 333 5.01 -7.05 6.79
N VAL A 334 5.33 -7.53 5.59
CA VAL A 334 6.12 -8.76 5.39
C VAL A 334 7.57 -8.56 5.85
N ILE A 335 8.22 -7.47 5.45
CA ILE A 335 9.62 -7.23 5.84
C ILE A 335 9.76 -6.94 7.34
N ASN A 336 8.68 -6.50 8.00
CA ASN A 336 8.62 -6.25 9.44
C ASN A 336 7.71 -7.22 10.19
N LEU A 337 7.58 -8.46 9.69
CA LEU A 337 6.69 -9.47 10.28
C LEU A 337 6.90 -9.64 11.79
N LYS A 338 8.16 -9.59 12.24
CA LYS A 338 8.55 -9.71 13.65
C LYS A 338 7.99 -8.59 14.55
N ASN A 339 7.71 -7.42 13.97
CA ASN A 339 7.21 -6.23 14.65
C ASN A 339 5.68 -6.09 14.57
N LEU A 340 4.98 -6.98 13.84
CA LEU A 340 3.52 -6.93 13.81
C LEU A 340 2.93 -7.21 15.20
N PRO A 341 1.74 -6.65 15.51
CA PRO A 341 1.06 -6.91 16.76
C PRO A 341 0.99 -8.41 17.08
N LEU A 342 1.15 -8.76 18.36
CA LEU A 342 1.10 -10.13 18.89
C LEU A 342 2.22 -11.08 18.46
N VAL A 343 3.04 -10.77 17.44
CA VAL A 343 4.10 -11.68 16.98
C VAL A 343 5.17 -11.93 18.06
N TRP A 344 5.52 -10.91 18.86
CA TRP A 344 6.38 -11.10 20.03
C TRP A 344 5.79 -12.11 21.03
N HIS A 345 4.49 -12.01 21.33
CA HIS A 345 3.79 -12.94 22.23
C HIS A 345 3.83 -14.36 21.66
N LEU A 346 3.53 -14.53 20.37
CA LEU A 346 3.58 -15.84 19.71
C LEU A 346 4.97 -16.49 19.82
N ARG A 347 6.05 -15.70 19.68
CA ARG A 347 7.44 -16.18 19.84
C ARG A 347 7.73 -16.64 21.27
N ILE A 348 7.27 -15.90 22.28
CA ILE A 348 7.37 -16.29 23.69
C ILE A 348 6.58 -17.56 23.97
N LEU A 349 5.30 -17.57 23.57
CA LEU A 349 4.36 -18.68 23.78
C LEU A 349 4.81 -19.96 23.08
N HIS A 350 5.44 -19.86 21.92
CA HIS A 350 6.02 -20.99 21.22
C HIS A 350 7.03 -21.75 22.10
N HIS A 351 7.96 -21.04 22.73
CA HIS A 351 8.95 -21.65 23.62
C HIS A 351 8.33 -22.15 24.92
N LEU A 352 7.38 -21.41 25.51
CA LEU A 352 6.64 -21.88 26.68
C LEU A 352 5.91 -23.20 26.38
N TRP A 353 5.14 -23.24 25.30
CA TRP A 353 4.35 -24.41 24.91
C TRP A 353 5.21 -25.64 24.64
N TRP A 354 6.33 -25.46 23.94
CA TRP A 354 7.20 -26.57 23.55
C TRP A 354 8.10 -27.08 24.69
N ASN A 355 8.39 -26.23 25.67
CA ASN A 355 9.17 -26.60 26.85
C ASN A 355 8.31 -27.14 28.02
N ILE A 356 6.97 -27.10 27.92
CA ILE A 356 6.09 -27.76 28.88
C ILE A 356 6.23 -29.27 28.72
N ARG A 357 6.80 -29.92 29.74
CA ARG A 357 6.80 -31.39 29.86
C ARG A 357 5.41 -31.86 30.20
N ARG A 358 4.75 -32.51 29.24
CA ARG A 358 3.41 -33.09 29.44
C ARG A 358 3.50 -34.48 30.04
N LYS A 359 4.65 -35.15 29.87
CA LYS A 359 4.91 -36.49 30.40
C LYS A 359 6.30 -36.55 31.05
N PRO A 360 6.48 -37.31 32.15
CA PRO A 360 7.78 -37.53 32.78
C PRO A 360 8.86 -38.19 31.90
N GLY A 361 8.49 -38.74 30.74
CA GLY A 361 9.42 -39.31 29.75
C GLY A 361 9.85 -38.35 28.63
N ASP A 362 9.37 -37.11 28.61
CA ASP A 362 9.76 -36.12 27.59
C ASP A 362 11.24 -35.72 27.81
N PRO A 363 12.12 -35.80 26.80
CA PRO A 363 13.54 -35.59 26.99
C PRO A 363 13.85 -34.11 27.31
N HIS A 364 14.70 -33.84 28.31
CA HIS A 364 15.15 -32.48 28.66
C HIS A 364 15.91 -31.79 27.52
N PHE A 365 16.50 -32.58 26.63
CA PHE A 365 17.24 -32.11 25.46
C PHE A 365 16.68 -32.67 24.15
N PRO A 366 16.62 -31.88 23.06
CA PRO A 366 16.29 -32.41 21.73
C PRO A 366 17.22 -33.58 21.42
N ARG A 367 16.64 -34.74 21.06
CA ARG A 367 17.39 -35.97 20.77
C ARG A 367 18.44 -35.69 19.68
N GLY A 368 19.69 -36.11 19.91
CA GLY A 368 20.77 -36.04 18.92
C GLY A 368 21.66 -34.79 18.93
N LYS A 369 21.52 -33.86 19.90
CA LYS A 369 22.47 -32.74 20.09
C LYS A 369 23.40 -33.00 21.28
N ALA A 370 24.71 -32.91 21.06
CA ALA A 370 25.72 -33.08 22.10
C ALA A 370 25.62 -31.95 23.16
N LEU A 371 25.74 -32.32 24.44
CA LEU A 371 25.79 -31.37 25.57
C LEU A 371 27.19 -30.77 25.69
N VAL A 372 27.54 -29.94 24.72
CA VAL A 372 28.86 -29.32 24.64
C VAL A 372 28.77 -27.81 24.75
N THR A 373 29.82 -27.20 25.31
CA THR A 373 30.04 -25.76 25.19
C THR A 373 30.29 -25.36 23.73
N HIS A 374 30.31 -24.06 23.44
CA HIS A 374 30.72 -23.53 22.13
C HIS A 374 32.13 -23.97 21.68
N THR A 375 32.96 -24.50 22.60
CA THR A 375 34.29 -25.07 22.30
C THR A 375 34.29 -26.57 22.03
N GLY A 376 33.12 -27.23 22.06
CA GLY A 376 33.01 -28.68 21.90
C GLY A 376 33.29 -29.50 23.18
N LYS A 377 33.62 -28.84 24.29
CA LYS A 377 33.84 -29.52 25.59
C LYS A 377 32.50 -29.99 26.19
N PRO A 378 32.37 -31.26 26.62
CA PRO A 378 31.22 -31.73 27.39
C PRO A 378 30.95 -30.81 28.59
N THR A 379 29.68 -30.49 28.85
CA THR A 379 29.29 -29.61 29.94
C THR A 379 28.03 -30.09 30.64
N HIS A 380 27.93 -29.78 31.93
CA HIS A 380 26.77 -30.10 32.72
C HIS A 380 25.49 -29.46 32.13
N PRO A 381 24.34 -30.18 32.08
CA PRO A 381 23.06 -29.72 31.56
C PRO A 381 22.64 -28.28 31.89
N VAL A 382 22.88 -27.83 33.12
CA VAL A 382 22.51 -26.47 33.60
C VAL A 382 23.32 -25.38 32.89
N PHE A 383 24.57 -25.65 32.57
CA PHE A 383 25.49 -24.68 31.96
C PHE A 383 25.51 -24.76 30.42
N VAL A 384 24.77 -25.70 29.83
CA VAL A 384 24.64 -25.83 28.37
C VAL A 384 23.98 -24.57 27.79
N PRO A 385 24.60 -23.88 26.82
CA PRO A 385 23.95 -22.76 26.16
C PRO A 385 22.79 -23.21 25.27
N TYR A 386 21.70 -22.46 25.30
CA TYR A 386 20.60 -22.56 24.37
C TYR A 386 20.68 -21.44 23.34
N ALA A 387 20.63 -21.80 22.06
CA ALA A 387 20.79 -20.85 20.96
C ALA A 387 19.47 -20.63 20.20
N ILE A 388 19.15 -19.36 19.93
CA ILE A 388 18.11 -18.96 18.96
C ILE A 388 18.70 -18.07 17.88
N THR A 389 18.10 -18.06 16.70
CA THR A 389 18.50 -17.16 15.60
C THR A 389 17.45 -16.09 15.37
N SER A 390 17.89 -14.89 15.00
CA SER A 390 17.01 -13.76 14.69
C SER A 390 17.64 -12.89 13.59
N ARG A 391 16.83 -12.00 13.03
CA ARG A 391 17.24 -10.91 12.13
C ARG A 391 16.74 -9.58 12.68
N THR A 392 17.31 -8.49 12.16
CA THR A 392 16.92 -7.09 12.49
C THR A 392 16.04 -6.52 11.38
N PRO A 393 14.70 -6.60 11.45
CA PRO A 393 13.82 -5.86 10.54
C PRO A 393 14.08 -4.35 10.60
N ILE A 394 13.61 -3.62 9.58
CA ILE A 394 13.77 -2.17 9.50
C ILE A 394 13.13 -1.47 10.71
N LEU A 395 11.99 -1.93 11.20
CA LEU A 395 11.35 -1.35 12.38
C LEU A 395 12.07 -1.66 13.71
N GLU A 396 13.15 -2.44 13.68
CA GLU A 396 14.05 -2.60 14.83
C GLU A 396 15.33 -1.76 14.72
N THR A 397 15.52 -0.98 13.65
CA THR A 397 16.72 -0.15 13.49
C THR A 397 16.52 1.25 14.07
N ASP A 398 17.61 1.86 14.53
CA ASP A 398 17.64 3.26 14.96
C ASP A 398 17.89 4.22 13.77
N TYR A 399 18.10 5.51 14.06
CA TYR A 399 18.38 6.53 13.06
C TYR A 399 19.71 6.32 12.31
N ASN A 400 20.62 5.52 12.85
CA ASN A 400 21.88 5.14 12.19
C ASN A 400 21.75 3.86 11.34
N PHE A 401 20.55 3.33 11.18
CA PHE A 401 20.28 2.09 10.44
C PHE A 401 20.99 0.85 11.02
N HIS A 402 21.18 0.79 12.34
CA HIS A 402 21.61 -0.43 13.03
C HIS A 402 20.57 -0.86 14.05
N LYS A 403 20.63 -2.12 14.50
CA LYS A 403 19.70 -2.64 15.51
C LYS A 403 19.66 -1.70 16.72
N SER A 404 18.51 -1.13 16.99
CA SER A 404 18.30 -0.20 18.09
C SER A 404 18.59 -0.90 19.41
N ASN A 405 19.31 -0.22 20.30
CA ASN A 405 19.73 -0.74 21.61
C ASN A 405 18.55 -1.28 22.43
N SER A 406 17.37 -0.67 22.33
CA SER A 406 16.16 -1.11 23.04
C SER A 406 15.61 -2.45 22.52
N THR A 407 15.84 -2.78 21.25
CA THR A 407 15.30 -3.99 20.62
C THR A 407 16.15 -5.24 20.88
N TYR A 408 17.29 -5.12 21.57
CA TYR A 408 18.02 -6.28 22.07
C TYR A 408 17.23 -7.00 23.18
N PHE A 409 16.50 -6.24 24.00
CA PHE A 409 15.75 -6.79 25.13
C PHE A 409 14.57 -7.66 24.67
N SER A 410 13.91 -7.32 23.58
CA SER A 410 12.81 -8.12 23.03
C SER A 410 13.27 -9.51 22.58
N ASP A 411 14.48 -9.63 22.03
CA ASP A 411 15.04 -10.93 21.66
C ASP A 411 15.67 -11.66 22.87
N LEU A 412 16.19 -10.92 23.85
CA LEU A 412 16.57 -11.51 25.14
C LEU A 412 15.38 -12.13 25.84
N ASP A 413 14.19 -11.55 25.77
CA ASP A 413 12.98 -12.18 26.32
C ASP A 413 12.73 -13.55 25.70
N ILE A 414 12.82 -13.66 24.37
CA ILE A 414 12.64 -14.94 23.66
C ILE A 414 13.72 -15.95 24.09
N SER A 415 14.99 -15.55 24.04
CA SER A 415 16.13 -16.44 24.31
C SER A 415 16.14 -16.94 25.76
N ARG A 416 15.92 -16.02 26.72
CA ARG A 416 15.89 -16.35 28.14
C ARG A 416 14.65 -17.19 28.48
N THR A 417 13.49 -16.88 27.89
CA THR A 417 12.30 -17.73 28.07
C THR A 417 12.59 -19.15 27.61
N ALA A 418 13.22 -19.33 26.44
CA ALA A 418 13.56 -20.64 25.93
C ALA A 418 14.51 -21.44 26.85
N LEU A 419 15.47 -20.78 27.51
CA LEU A 419 16.37 -21.43 28.48
C LEU A 419 15.69 -21.69 29.83
N VAL A 420 15.11 -20.66 30.44
CA VAL A 420 14.62 -20.71 31.83
C VAL A 420 13.45 -21.67 31.95
N THR A 421 12.51 -21.65 31.01
CA THR A 421 11.37 -22.59 31.02
C THR A 421 11.85 -24.03 30.90
N ARG A 422 12.81 -24.30 30.03
CA ARG A 422 13.42 -25.63 29.90
C ARG A 422 14.03 -26.14 31.20
N LEU A 423 14.72 -25.28 31.96
CA LEU A 423 15.38 -25.68 33.21
C LEU A 423 14.42 -25.75 34.40
N TYR A 424 13.46 -24.85 34.50
CA TYR A 424 12.62 -24.70 35.69
C TYR A 424 11.26 -25.39 35.57
N THR A 425 10.66 -25.49 34.38
CA THR A 425 9.33 -26.11 34.22
C THR A 425 9.22 -27.53 34.79
N PRO A 426 10.25 -28.43 34.67
CA PRO A 426 10.16 -29.76 35.25
C PRO A 426 10.01 -29.79 36.78
N GLY A 427 10.70 -28.90 37.49
CA GLY A 427 10.72 -28.83 38.95
C GLY A 427 9.75 -27.83 39.57
N LEU A 428 9.25 -26.84 38.82
CA LEU A 428 8.37 -25.79 39.33
C LEU A 428 7.08 -26.35 39.94
N ARG A 429 6.44 -27.33 39.28
CA ARG A 429 5.23 -27.98 39.82
C ARG A 429 5.53 -28.74 41.10
N VAL A 430 6.67 -29.42 41.12
CA VAL A 430 7.11 -30.25 42.24
C VAL A 430 7.34 -29.38 43.47
N VAL A 431 8.16 -28.35 43.34
CA VAL A 431 8.47 -27.41 44.41
C VAL A 431 7.23 -26.64 44.86
N SER A 432 6.30 -26.31 43.94
CA SER A 432 5.05 -25.68 44.34
C SER A 432 4.27 -26.57 45.29
N LYS A 433 4.07 -27.85 44.97
CA LYS A 433 3.32 -28.77 45.82
C LYS A 433 4.00 -29.02 47.17
N GLU A 434 5.33 -29.23 47.17
CA GLU A 434 6.10 -29.36 48.42
C GLU A 434 5.92 -28.15 49.33
N LEU A 435 6.01 -26.94 48.78
CA LEU A 435 5.82 -25.71 49.53
C LEU A 435 4.38 -25.56 50.06
N ASP A 436 3.37 -26.08 49.36
CA ASP A 436 1.99 -26.09 49.88
C ASP A 436 1.87 -26.98 51.12
N VAL A 437 2.52 -28.15 51.10
CA VAL A 437 2.57 -29.07 52.23
C VAL A 437 3.35 -28.45 53.39
N GLU A 438 4.57 -27.96 53.15
CA GLU A 438 5.44 -27.33 54.17
C GLU A 438 4.76 -26.14 54.85
N LEU A 439 4.14 -25.24 54.06
CA LEU A 439 3.44 -24.08 54.61
C LEU A 439 2.16 -24.48 55.35
N GLY A 440 1.47 -25.53 54.90
CA GLY A 440 0.31 -26.09 55.57
C GLY A 440 0.66 -26.74 56.91
N GLU A 441 1.74 -27.51 56.97
CA GLU A 441 2.25 -28.11 58.21
C GLU A 441 2.74 -27.06 59.19
N ALA A 442 3.51 -26.06 58.72
CA ALA A 442 3.97 -24.95 59.55
C ALA A 442 2.78 -24.17 60.15
N ALA A 443 1.76 -23.86 59.34
CA ALA A 443 0.55 -23.20 59.82
C ALA A 443 -0.18 -24.04 60.87
N ARG A 444 -0.28 -25.37 60.68
CA ARG A 444 -0.87 -26.29 61.67
C ARG A 444 -0.06 -26.34 62.97
N ARG A 445 1.28 -26.37 62.90
CA ARG A 445 2.17 -26.31 64.08
C ARG A 445 2.01 -25.01 64.86
N GLU A 446 1.70 -23.91 64.18
CA GLU A 446 1.42 -22.60 64.77
C GLU A 446 -0.06 -22.38 65.16
N GLY A 447 -0.94 -23.38 64.99
CA GLY A 447 -2.37 -23.27 65.29
C GLY A 447 -3.16 -22.34 64.34
N LYS A 448 -2.57 -21.97 63.20
CA LYS A 448 -3.17 -21.10 62.17
C LYS A 448 -3.83 -21.92 61.06
N LYS A 449 -4.80 -21.34 60.37
CA LYS A 449 -5.36 -21.95 59.16
C LYS A 449 -4.29 -22.00 58.04
N PRO A 450 -4.24 -23.08 57.23
CA PRO A 450 -3.33 -23.15 56.09
C PRO A 450 -3.52 -21.96 55.15
N PRO A 451 -2.42 -21.35 54.64
CA PRO A 451 -2.53 -20.25 53.69
C PRO A 451 -3.14 -20.73 52.37
N ALA A 452 -3.84 -19.83 51.68
CA ALA A 452 -4.37 -20.11 50.34
C ALA A 452 -3.22 -20.48 49.38
N HIS A 453 -3.46 -21.46 48.51
CA HIS A 453 -2.53 -21.86 47.47
C HIS A 453 -2.18 -20.67 46.59
N LYS A 454 -0.88 -20.42 46.40
CA LYS A 454 -0.36 -19.34 45.56
C LYS A 454 0.51 -19.92 44.47
N ASN A 455 0.34 -19.40 43.27
CA ASN A 455 1.11 -19.81 42.11
C ASN A 455 2.60 -19.45 42.27
N MET A 456 3.45 -20.36 41.80
CA MET A 456 4.85 -20.05 41.58
C MET A 456 5.03 -19.32 40.24
N TYR A 457 5.93 -18.33 40.23
CA TYR A 457 6.31 -17.63 39.01
C TYR A 457 7.80 -17.30 39.02
N VAL A 458 8.36 -17.12 37.83
CA VAL A 458 9.75 -16.72 37.62
C VAL A 458 9.76 -15.29 37.14
N ALA A 459 10.39 -14.39 37.88
CA ALA A 459 10.45 -12.98 37.56
C ALA A 459 11.86 -12.56 37.16
N LEU A 460 11.94 -11.74 36.11
CA LEU A 460 13.17 -11.03 35.76
C LEU A 460 13.36 -9.87 36.74
N GLY A 461 14.50 -9.85 37.43
CA GLY A 461 14.84 -8.78 38.37
C GLY A 461 15.50 -7.59 37.69
N SER A 462 16.58 -7.83 36.94
CA SER A 462 17.23 -6.82 36.12
C SER A 462 18.00 -7.44 34.96
N VAL A 463 18.32 -6.60 33.98
CA VAL A 463 19.09 -6.96 32.79
C VAL A 463 20.09 -5.86 32.48
N PHE A 464 21.32 -6.25 32.21
CA PHE A 464 22.36 -5.38 31.70
C PHE A 464 22.82 -5.89 30.35
N CYS A 465 22.95 -4.99 29.37
CA CYS A 465 23.43 -5.32 28.04
C CYS A 465 24.59 -4.40 27.68
N SER A 466 25.68 -4.97 27.17
CA SER A 466 26.85 -4.25 26.68
C SER A 466 27.03 -4.53 25.19
N PHE A 467 27.02 -3.46 24.40
CA PHE A 467 27.15 -3.49 22.95
C PHE A 467 28.63 -3.40 22.54
N LYS A 468 29.06 -4.27 21.63
CA LYS A 468 30.45 -4.35 21.14
C LYS A 468 30.56 -3.98 19.66
N ARG A 469 29.57 -4.37 18.86
CA ARG A 469 29.51 -4.12 17.42
C ARG A 469 28.06 -3.94 16.97
N GLU A 470 27.88 -3.16 15.91
CA GLU A 470 26.57 -2.96 15.26
C GLU A 470 26.06 -4.24 14.59
N ILE A 471 24.74 -4.39 14.56
CA ILE A 471 24.03 -5.42 13.77
C ILE A 471 23.25 -4.67 12.68
N LYS A 472 23.52 -4.99 11.42
CA LYS A 472 22.95 -4.30 10.25
C LYS A 472 21.51 -4.73 9.97
N PRO A 473 20.74 -3.96 9.17
CA PRO A 473 19.38 -4.33 8.78
C PRO A 473 19.40 -5.69 8.08
N PHE A 474 18.46 -6.55 8.45
CA PHE A 474 18.30 -7.94 8.01
C PHE A 474 19.51 -8.87 8.24
N GLU A 475 20.54 -8.43 8.98
CA GLU A 475 21.67 -9.27 9.32
C GLU A 475 21.23 -10.42 10.23
N LEU A 476 21.66 -11.64 9.89
CA LEU A 476 21.39 -12.82 10.69
C LEU A 476 22.35 -12.87 11.89
N TYR A 477 21.79 -12.99 13.09
CA TYR A 477 22.54 -13.21 14.32
C TYR A 477 21.95 -14.36 15.14
N GLU A 478 22.81 -14.95 15.96
CA GLU A 478 22.53 -16.01 16.92
C GLU A 478 22.59 -15.41 18.33
N ILE A 479 21.71 -15.85 19.22
CA ILE A 479 21.70 -15.48 20.63
C ILE A 479 21.92 -16.76 21.41
N GLU A 480 23.08 -16.88 22.03
CA GLU A 480 23.41 -18.00 22.90
C GLU A 480 23.22 -17.59 24.35
N THR A 481 22.31 -18.25 25.06
CA THR A 481 21.96 -17.93 26.44
C THR A 481 22.20 -19.14 27.34
N LYS A 482 22.92 -18.95 28.46
CA LYS A 482 23.24 -20.00 29.44
C LYS A 482 23.08 -19.51 30.87
N VAL A 483 22.86 -20.42 31.81
CA VAL A 483 23.06 -20.12 33.23
C VAL A 483 24.55 -19.97 33.47
N ILE A 484 24.96 -18.90 34.15
CA ILE A 484 26.36 -18.70 34.55
C ILE A 484 26.56 -19.05 36.02
N ALA A 485 25.62 -18.71 36.89
CA ALA A 485 25.67 -19.00 38.32
C ALA A 485 24.29 -18.83 38.97
N TRP A 486 24.18 -19.20 40.24
CA TRP A 486 23.05 -18.86 41.11
C TRP A 486 23.51 -18.70 42.55
N ASP A 487 22.75 -17.92 43.32
CA ASP A 487 22.86 -17.78 44.78
C ASP A 487 21.55 -18.23 45.47
N GLN A 488 21.34 -17.84 46.73
CA GLN A 488 20.13 -18.18 47.51
C GLN A 488 18.83 -17.55 46.98
N LYS A 489 18.92 -16.45 46.22
CA LYS A 489 17.78 -15.63 45.76
C LYS A 489 17.71 -15.55 44.24
N TRP A 490 18.83 -15.43 43.55
CA TRP A 490 18.95 -15.09 42.14
C TRP A 490 19.62 -16.20 41.33
N MET A 491 19.07 -16.48 40.16
CA MET A 491 19.75 -17.18 39.08
C MET A 491 20.28 -16.16 38.08
N TYR A 492 21.56 -16.28 37.72
CA TYR A 492 22.23 -15.42 36.77
C TYR A 492 22.34 -16.09 35.41
N VAL A 493 21.88 -15.40 34.38
CA VAL A 493 21.84 -15.87 32.99
C VAL A 493 22.70 -14.95 32.14
N LEU A 494 23.63 -15.53 31.39
CA LEU A 494 24.51 -14.83 30.46
C LEU A 494 24.08 -15.10 29.02
N SER A 495 23.96 -14.06 28.21
CA SER A 495 23.58 -14.12 26.80
C SER A 495 24.62 -13.46 25.90
N PHE A 496 24.89 -14.07 24.75
CA PHE A 496 25.81 -13.58 23.74
C PHE A 496 25.08 -13.40 22.41
N PHE A 497 25.13 -12.21 21.84
CA PHE A 497 24.70 -11.95 20.47
C PHE A 497 25.89 -12.17 19.54
N LEU A 498 25.76 -13.10 18.61
CA LEU A 498 26.85 -13.60 17.79
C LEU A 498 26.49 -13.52 16.30
N ARG A 499 27.44 -13.15 15.46
CA ARG A 499 27.37 -13.45 14.03
C ARG A 499 27.71 -14.94 13.83
N PRO A 500 26.86 -15.72 13.13
CA PRO A 500 27.21 -17.06 12.72
C PRO A 500 28.54 -17.07 11.93
N ALA A 501 29.32 -18.13 12.11
CA ALA A 501 30.56 -18.30 11.36
C ALA A 501 30.24 -18.48 9.87
N LYS A 502 30.96 -17.76 8.99
CA LYS A 502 31.04 -18.12 7.56
C LYS A 502 31.84 -19.42 7.41
N ALA A 503 31.68 -20.16 6.32
CA ALA A 503 32.40 -21.43 6.10
C ALA A 503 33.92 -21.25 6.34
N GLY A 504 34.46 -21.93 7.37
CA GLY A 504 35.86 -21.84 7.79
C GLY A 504 36.25 -20.65 8.69
N GLY A 505 35.31 -19.79 9.09
CA GLY A 505 35.56 -18.58 9.88
C GLY A 505 35.24 -18.70 11.38
N LYS A 506 35.60 -17.66 12.16
CA LYS A 506 35.25 -17.53 13.59
C LYS A 506 33.93 -16.78 13.77
N ARG A 507 33.17 -17.10 14.82
CA ARG A 507 32.00 -16.32 15.25
C ARG A 507 32.42 -14.92 15.70
N THR A 508 31.57 -13.92 15.46
CA THR A 508 31.84 -12.53 15.83
C THR A 508 30.90 -12.12 16.97
N LEU A 509 31.43 -11.60 18.08
CA LEU A 509 30.61 -11.07 19.18
C LEU A 509 30.06 -9.68 18.83
N PHE A 510 28.74 -9.51 18.94
CA PHE A 510 28.01 -8.25 18.80
C PHE A 510 27.67 -7.60 20.13
N ALA A 511 27.13 -8.36 21.08
CA ALA A 511 26.73 -7.86 22.39
C ALA A 511 26.74 -8.97 23.44
N THR A 512 26.84 -8.58 24.70
CA THR A 512 26.77 -9.47 25.88
C THR A 512 25.74 -8.95 26.85
N ALA A 513 24.90 -9.83 27.40
CA ALA A 513 23.90 -9.43 28.39
C ALA A 513 23.87 -10.36 29.60
N VAL A 514 23.71 -9.77 30.78
CA VAL A 514 23.54 -10.48 32.06
C VAL A 514 22.12 -10.22 32.56
N SER A 515 21.43 -11.25 33.03
CA SER A 515 20.09 -11.15 33.61
C SER A 515 20.02 -11.89 34.94
N LYS A 516 19.31 -11.32 35.92
CA LYS A 516 19.02 -12.01 37.19
C LYS A 516 17.55 -12.39 37.28
N TYR A 517 17.26 -13.64 37.64
CA TYR A 517 15.91 -14.19 37.80
C TYR A 517 15.66 -14.63 39.24
N VAL A 518 14.47 -14.33 39.76
CA VAL A 518 14.02 -14.81 41.07
C VAL A 518 12.80 -15.70 40.91
N VAL A 519 12.75 -16.78 41.68
CA VAL A 519 11.57 -17.64 41.77
C VAL A 519 10.76 -17.23 42.98
N LYS A 520 9.45 -17.05 42.80
CA LYS A 520 8.54 -16.57 43.83
C LYS A 520 7.32 -17.48 43.97
N LYS A 521 6.91 -17.74 45.21
CA LYS A 521 5.58 -18.30 45.56
C LYS A 521 4.82 -17.26 46.38
N GLY A 522 3.96 -16.49 45.71
CA GLY A 522 3.42 -15.27 46.32
C GLY A 522 4.54 -14.29 46.69
N ARG A 523 4.74 -14.04 48.01
CA ARG A 523 5.84 -13.19 48.53
C ARG A 523 7.10 -13.98 48.87
N LEU A 524 7.01 -15.30 49.02
CA LEU A 524 8.14 -16.17 49.38
C LEU A 524 9.13 -16.26 48.23
N THR A 525 10.41 -16.04 48.51
CA THR A 525 11.53 -16.33 47.60
C THR A 525 11.86 -17.81 47.67
N VAL A 526 11.94 -18.47 46.51
CA VAL A 526 12.35 -19.87 46.41
C VAL A 526 13.77 -19.92 45.84
N PRO A 527 14.73 -20.58 46.52
CA PRO A 527 16.09 -20.69 46.01
C PRO A 527 16.14 -21.37 44.64
N PRO A 528 16.90 -20.82 43.66
CA PRO A 528 17.15 -21.45 42.36
C PRO A 528 17.54 -22.93 42.44
N GLU A 529 18.42 -23.25 43.39
CA GLU A 529 18.94 -24.61 43.60
C GLU A 529 17.83 -25.62 43.89
N ARG A 530 16.82 -25.22 44.68
CA ARG A 530 15.68 -26.08 45.02
C ARG A 530 14.88 -26.48 43.77
N VAL A 531 14.68 -25.53 42.86
CA VAL A 531 13.97 -25.78 41.59
C VAL A 531 14.81 -26.63 40.65
N LEU A 532 16.11 -26.34 40.53
CA LEU A 532 17.03 -27.13 39.69
C LEU A 532 17.16 -28.59 40.17
N ARG A 533 17.18 -28.82 41.49
CA ARG A 533 17.18 -30.15 42.09
C ARG A 533 15.89 -30.90 41.78
N ALA A 534 14.73 -30.27 42.00
CA ALA A 534 13.44 -30.86 41.66
C ALA A 534 13.27 -31.12 40.16
N SER A 535 13.90 -30.30 39.31
CA SER A 535 13.97 -30.52 37.86
C SER A 535 14.90 -31.67 37.45
N GLY A 536 15.64 -32.29 38.39
CA GLY A 536 16.56 -33.41 38.15
C GLY A 536 17.92 -32.99 37.60
N PHE A 537 18.29 -31.71 37.72
CA PHE A 537 19.57 -31.20 37.25
C PHE A 537 20.65 -31.15 38.33
N LEU A 538 20.30 -31.28 39.61
CA LEU A 538 21.26 -31.27 40.72
C LEU A 538 21.00 -32.46 41.64
N SER A 539 22.07 -33.05 42.18
CA SER A 539 21.99 -34.05 43.26
C SER A 539 21.77 -33.39 44.62
N GLU A 540 21.57 -34.20 45.66
CA GLU A 540 21.66 -33.71 47.04
C GLU A 540 23.07 -33.23 47.36
N ARG A 541 23.15 -32.25 48.27
CA ARG A 541 24.43 -31.67 48.68
C ARG A 541 25.10 -32.60 49.72
N PRO A 542 26.40 -32.87 49.60
CA PRO A 542 27.13 -33.63 50.62
C PRO A 542 27.02 -32.95 52.00
N GLU A 543 26.89 -33.74 53.08
CA GLU A 543 26.81 -33.22 54.45
C GLU A 543 28.06 -32.39 54.81
N GLY A 544 27.86 -31.15 55.28
CA GLY A 544 28.93 -30.24 55.73
C GLY A 544 29.18 -29.03 54.81
N ASP A 545 28.63 -29.04 53.60
CA ASP A 545 28.76 -27.93 52.66
C ASP A 545 27.49 -27.05 52.76
N VAL A 546 27.56 -25.90 53.42
CA VAL A 546 26.44 -24.94 53.56
C VAL A 546 26.74 -23.73 52.67
N LEU A 547 25.73 -23.14 52.01
CA LEU A 547 25.92 -21.88 51.29
C LEU A 547 26.18 -20.80 52.36
N VAL A 548 27.41 -20.30 52.43
CA VAL A 548 27.81 -19.28 53.42
C VAL A 548 26.92 -18.04 53.25
N VAL A 549 26.30 -17.65 54.36
CA VAL A 549 25.49 -16.42 54.51
C VAL A 549 26.45 -15.27 54.80
N PRO A 550 26.49 -14.19 53.99
CA PRO A 550 26.98 -12.91 54.48
C PRO A 550 25.93 -12.36 55.45
N ASP A 551 26.36 -12.03 56.67
CA ASP A 551 25.57 -11.65 57.86
C ASP A 551 24.12 -11.19 57.63
N SER A 552 23.18 -11.95 58.20
CA SER A 552 21.78 -11.60 58.35
C SER A 552 21.53 -10.78 59.61
N SER A 553 22.21 -9.63 59.75
CA SER A 553 21.98 -8.73 60.90
C SER A 553 22.20 -7.26 60.56
N VAL A 554 21.52 -6.76 59.53
CA VAL A 554 20.98 -5.38 59.48
C VAL A 554 19.71 -5.45 58.62
N GLU A 555 18.58 -4.99 59.17
CA GLU A 555 17.42 -4.59 58.37
C GLU A 555 17.87 -3.57 57.33
N GLY A 556 18.09 -4.00 56.08
CA GLY A 556 18.70 -3.15 55.08
C GLY A 556 18.83 -3.81 53.72
N SER A 557 17.76 -4.44 53.21
CA SER A 557 17.58 -4.49 51.76
C SER A 557 16.38 -3.60 51.41
N GLY A 558 16.64 -2.29 51.41
CA GLY A 558 15.72 -1.23 51.03
C GLY A 558 15.32 -1.22 49.57
N VAL A 559 15.41 -2.33 48.83
CA VAL A 559 14.70 -2.46 47.55
C VAL A 559 13.48 -3.33 47.77
N GLY A 560 12.47 -2.75 48.41
CA GLY A 560 11.12 -3.23 48.25
C GLY A 560 10.80 -3.21 46.76
N THR A 561 10.48 -4.37 46.16
CA THR A 561 9.66 -4.34 44.94
C THR A 561 8.39 -3.58 45.33
N PRO A 562 8.05 -2.44 44.70
CA PRO A 562 6.92 -1.64 45.15
C PRO A 562 5.66 -2.50 45.09
N ALA A 563 5.17 -2.91 46.25
CA ALA A 563 3.79 -3.33 46.41
C ALA A 563 2.99 -2.06 46.69
N GLY A 564 2.80 -1.24 45.64
CA GLY A 564 2.10 0.03 45.72
C GLY A 564 2.64 1.05 44.72
N GLU A 565 1.85 1.32 43.68
CA GLU A 565 1.88 2.52 42.82
C GLU A 565 3.22 3.00 42.22
N GLY A 566 4.10 2.08 41.84
CA GLY A 566 5.12 2.37 40.81
C GLY A 566 4.58 1.90 39.47
N ILE A 567 4.50 2.78 38.46
CA ILE A 567 3.99 2.55 37.09
C ILE A 567 4.24 1.09 36.70
N THR A 568 3.21 0.28 36.92
CA THR A 568 3.09 -1.01 36.27
C THR A 568 3.33 -0.74 34.80
N ALA A 569 4.04 -1.63 34.11
CA ALA A 569 3.99 -1.69 32.66
C ALA A 569 2.54 -2.08 32.23
N THR A 570 1.58 -1.20 32.48
CA THR A 570 0.17 -1.23 32.11
C THR A 570 -0.07 -0.48 30.80
N ALA A 571 0.99 -0.10 30.09
CA ALA A 571 0.91 0.37 28.70
C ALA A 571 1.68 -0.57 27.74
N GLY A 572 1.61 -1.87 28.00
CA GLY A 572 1.97 -2.94 27.08
C GLY A 572 1.05 -4.13 27.37
N VAL A 573 0.28 -4.55 26.38
CA VAL A 573 -0.81 -5.54 26.48
C VAL A 573 -0.43 -6.75 27.35
N ASP A 574 -1.24 -6.97 28.39
CA ASP A 574 -1.41 -8.17 29.22
C ASP A 574 -0.21 -9.09 29.51
N GLY A 575 0.50 -8.79 30.61
CA GLY A 575 1.21 -9.80 31.40
C GLY A 575 0.28 -10.88 32.00
N ALA A 576 -1.04 -10.76 31.83
CA ALA A 576 -2.02 -11.78 32.21
C ALA A 576 -1.88 -13.06 31.36
N LEU A 577 -1.60 -12.96 30.06
CA LEU A 577 -1.53 -14.11 29.16
C LEU A 577 -0.29 -14.99 29.43
N VAL A 578 0.86 -14.38 29.76
CA VAL A 578 2.07 -15.10 30.18
C VAL A 578 1.89 -15.76 31.55
N ARG A 579 1.18 -15.09 32.47
CA ARG A 579 0.74 -15.71 33.75
C ARG A 579 -0.26 -16.85 33.50
N GLU A 580 -1.04 -16.78 32.42
CA GLU A 580 -2.01 -17.80 32.05
C GLU A 580 -1.38 -19.06 31.45
N VAL A 581 -0.34 -18.92 30.62
CA VAL A 581 0.33 -20.07 29.99
C VAL A 581 1.25 -20.83 30.96
N LEU A 582 1.65 -20.22 32.08
CA LEU A 582 2.31 -20.90 33.19
C LEU A 582 1.32 -21.56 34.18
N LYS A 583 0.00 -21.57 33.90
CA LYS A 583 -0.97 -22.36 34.65
C LYS A 583 -0.74 -23.84 34.37
N VAL A 584 -0.03 -24.51 35.27
CA VAL A 584 -0.05 -25.97 35.31
C VAL A 584 -1.41 -26.37 35.90
N SER A 585 -2.27 -27.01 35.10
CA SER A 585 -3.59 -27.46 35.56
C SER A 585 -3.45 -28.43 36.73
N GLU A 586 -4.02 -28.03 37.87
CA GLU A 586 -3.95 -28.73 39.15
C GLU A 586 -4.86 -29.97 39.12
N SER A 587 -4.26 -31.15 39.21
CA SER A 587 -4.95 -32.37 39.64
C SER A 587 -4.15 -33.00 40.78
N ASP A 588 -4.90 -33.50 41.76
CA ASP A 588 -4.39 -34.11 42.98
C ASP A 588 -3.58 -35.36 42.66
N ILE A 589 -2.31 -35.35 43.05
CA ILE A 589 -1.37 -36.45 42.82
C ILE A 589 -0.67 -36.73 44.14
N LEU A 590 -0.72 -38.00 44.55
CA LEU A 590 -0.15 -38.60 45.76
C LEU A 590 1.38 -38.38 45.82
N GLU A 591 1.94 -38.13 47.01
CA GLU A 591 3.38 -37.89 47.26
C GLU A 591 4.31 -38.93 46.60
N THR A 592 3.87 -40.19 46.50
CA THR A 592 4.60 -41.29 45.85
C THR A 592 4.89 -41.03 44.37
N LYS A 593 3.97 -40.38 43.65
CA LYS A 593 4.15 -40.01 42.23
C LYS A 593 5.12 -38.84 42.07
N LEU A 594 5.32 -38.03 43.11
CA LEU A 594 6.24 -36.89 43.06
C LEU A 594 7.70 -37.33 43.11
N GLU A 595 8.01 -38.32 43.96
CA GLU A 595 9.34 -38.93 44.05
C GLU A 595 9.68 -39.73 42.79
N GLU A 596 8.71 -40.41 42.18
CA GLU A 596 8.88 -41.02 40.85
C GLU A 596 9.19 -39.99 39.76
N GLU A 597 8.53 -38.82 39.77
CA GLU A 597 8.80 -37.72 38.84
C GLU A 597 10.23 -37.17 39.02
N LYS A 598 10.70 -36.98 40.27
CA LYS A 598 12.08 -36.53 40.56
C LYS A 598 13.13 -37.54 40.10
N LYS A 599 12.92 -38.82 40.39
CA LYS A 599 13.83 -39.89 40.00
C LYS A 599 13.93 -40.01 38.48
N ALA A 600 12.79 -39.98 37.78
CA ALA A 600 12.76 -40.00 36.31
C ALA A 600 13.44 -38.76 35.70
N ASN A 601 13.32 -37.58 36.34
CA ASN A 601 14.03 -36.38 35.92
C ASN A 601 15.55 -36.53 36.06
N ALA A 602 16.03 -37.11 37.15
CA ALA A 602 17.46 -37.30 37.42
C ALA A 602 18.09 -38.37 36.51
N GLU A 603 17.39 -39.46 36.21
CA GLU A 603 17.88 -40.56 35.35
C GLU A 603 17.91 -40.23 33.85
N SER A 604 17.38 -39.07 33.46
CA SER A 604 17.23 -38.66 32.06
C SER A 604 18.52 -38.18 31.38
N TRP A 605 19.62 -38.08 32.12
CA TRP A 605 20.96 -37.71 31.62
C TRP A 605 22.07 -38.41 32.43
N SER A 606 23.25 -38.57 31.84
CA SER A 606 24.41 -39.25 32.47
C SER A 606 25.01 -38.40 33.60
N ALA A 607 24.57 -38.62 34.84
CA ALA A 607 25.12 -37.96 36.01
C ALA A 607 26.59 -38.36 36.32
N GLY A 608 27.10 -39.44 35.73
CA GLY A 608 28.45 -39.97 36.00
C GLY A 608 29.61 -39.12 35.50
N ASP A 609 29.34 -38.11 34.66
CA ASP A 609 30.37 -37.29 34.01
C ASP A 609 30.72 -35.99 34.78
N TRP A 610 29.94 -35.60 35.79
CA TRP A 610 30.12 -34.37 36.57
C TRP A 610 29.89 -34.62 38.07
N THR A 611 30.90 -34.38 38.91
CA THR A 611 30.74 -34.46 40.37
C THR A 611 30.11 -33.18 40.94
N TRP A 612 29.60 -33.25 42.18
CA TRP A 612 29.03 -32.10 42.86
C TRP A 612 30.05 -30.95 42.98
N GLU A 613 31.31 -31.27 43.27
CA GLU A 613 32.40 -30.29 43.41
C GLU A 613 32.65 -29.55 42.10
N MET A 614 32.59 -30.24 40.96
CA MET A 614 32.76 -29.61 39.64
C MET A 614 31.61 -28.65 39.31
N ILE A 615 30.38 -28.98 39.71
CA ILE A 615 29.21 -28.12 39.54
C ILE A 615 29.34 -26.88 40.43
N GLU A 616 29.76 -27.06 41.68
CA GLU A 616 29.97 -25.98 42.64
C GLU A 616 31.12 -25.05 42.22
N GLU A 617 32.23 -25.61 41.73
CA GLU A 617 33.36 -24.84 41.19
C GLU A 617 32.92 -23.96 40.01
N GLU A 618 32.20 -24.53 39.05
CA GLU A 618 31.69 -23.78 37.90
C GLU A 618 30.67 -22.71 38.30
N ARG A 619 29.83 -22.99 39.32
CA ARG A 619 28.88 -22.02 39.90
C ARG A 619 29.63 -20.86 40.57
N ARG A 620 30.66 -21.13 41.39
CA ARG A 620 31.47 -20.10 42.06
C ARG A 620 32.23 -19.24 41.06
N ARG A 621 32.88 -19.87 40.08
CA ARG A 621 33.52 -19.16 38.95
C ARG A 621 32.54 -18.22 38.25
N GLY A 622 31.31 -18.68 38.04
CA GLY A 622 30.27 -17.86 37.45
C GLY A 622 29.85 -16.66 38.30
N LEU A 623 29.79 -16.82 39.64
CA LEU A 623 29.51 -15.71 40.57
C LEU A 623 30.58 -14.64 40.51
N GLU A 624 31.86 -15.01 40.48
CA GLU A 624 32.98 -14.07 40.31
C GLU A 624 32.85 -13.25 39.02
N VAL A 625 32.40 -13.89 37.93
CA VAL A 625 32.19 -13.19 36.64
C VAL A 625 31.06 -12.15 36.72
N VAL A 626 30.00 -12.41 37.49
CA VAL A 626 28.86 -11.48 37.62
C VAL A 626 28.95 -10.53 38.82
N GLU A 627 29.96 -10.68 39.67
CA GLU A 627 30.14 -9.89 40.89
C GLU A 627 30.15 -8.38 40.60
N GLY A 628 30.89 -7.95 39.58
CA GLY A 628 30.93 -6.54 39.18
C GLY A 628 29.57 -5.97 38.77
N TYR A 629 28.72 -6.80 38.15
CA TYR A 629 27.35 -6.43 37.80
C TYR A 629 26.44 -6.34 39.04
N ILE A 630 26.55 -7.32 39.95
CA ILE A 630 25.79 -7.33 41.21
C ILE A 630 26.11 -6.08 42.03
N ASN A 631 27.40 -5.79 42.20
CA ASN A 631 27.86 -4.66 43.00
C ASN A 631 27.51 -3.30 42.36
N MET A 632 27.44 -3.22 41.03
CA MET A 632 27.04 -1.99 40.34
C MET A 632 25.56 -1.65 40.58
N ASP A 633 24.68 -2.65 40.56
CA ASP A 633 23.24 -2.46 40.80
C ASP A 633 22.98 -1.90 42.21
N VAL A 634 23.70 -2.42 43.21
CA VAL A 634 23.66 -1.92 44.59
C VAL A 634 24.14 -0.47 44.67
N LYS A 635 25.34 -0.18 44.13
CA LYS A 635 25.91 1.18 44.17
C LYS A 635 25.04 2.23 43.48
N LEU A 636 24.37 1.88 42.39
CA LEU A 636 23.46 2.79 41.69
C LEU A 636 22.20 3.08 42.51
N HIS A 637 21.72 2.11 43.28
CA HIS A 637 20.62 2.33 44.20
C HIS A 637 21.04 3.21 45.37
N ASP A 638 22.21 2.93 45.98
CA ASP A 638 22.76 3.74 47.08
C ASP A 638 22.96 5.21 46.65
N GLU A 639 23.39 5.46 45.40
CA GLU A 639 23.53 6.83 44.85
C GLU A 639 22.18 7.52 44.59
N TRP A 640 21.09 6.77 44.33
CA TRP A 640 19.75 7.35 44.24
C TRP A 640 19.17 7.69 45.62
N GLU A 641 19.51 6.92 46.65
CA GLU A 641 19.10 7.21 48.03
C GLU A 641 19.86 8.39 48.65
N ARG A 642 20.96 8.80 48.04
CA ARG A 642 21.80 9.94 48.43
C ARG A 642 21.23 11.26 47.95
#